data_AF-A0A4V0I040-F1
#
_entry.id   AF-A0A4V0I040-F1
#
_cell.length_a   1.000
_cell.length_b   1.000
_cell.length_c   1.000
_cell.angle_alpha   90.00
_cell.angle_beta   90.00
_cell.angle_gamma   90.00
#
_symmetry.space_group_name_H-M   'P 1'
#
loop_
_entity.id
_entity.type
_entity.pdbx_description
1 polymer ?
#
loop_
_entity_poly.entity_id
_entity_poly.type
_entity_poly.pdbx_seq_one_letter_code
_entity_poly.pdbx_strand_id
1 'polypeptide(L)'
;MRRFLFAAVPALLVLAVATPVHAGYLIIRIVLEGSGSVEQPGGTPVGPGPNPTPGPGVRPAFPGGEGGPGFRQPGGTGQPPIGPGGVVPGGVPSANAAQIEGSRSVVVVLPVEEDLTKAAPFYPRNANTFYNPLWQPKLHTTLHGEKIVTNLFTDSTMIQWYTTFKETPGLRKTHATDLRERHARWAKAGKTDYKVGLALVVEALSFGAAGDAQTYADDLLTAVEGKKDGVPPEVAAFARAYAAVQPGLKAGATKRAASEFWQSKLEAGTVTPSPHFAILSWDATEEEVFRRRALLEDNFKAFFLWHATRGIELKVPDAPLLVALPKQGRDVNALARALDAPPRLLADGFYSAEHGILVLSPERLDAVGQTFAAQARSTYREGVNQKGLLAGRGPDVDVTGQKGMKPDDVARMQTVALVERVADEQAAVAAISREGTLQLLYATNQLPQFVALPQWVTAGAVNFFARPRDPFFFADKDGKWWMNVSPSPGYGVPNYVLQRQLRHHYAPLIDDRRDRKEQQAERVAVLKNVLSDAYFLGLRDPKEVSDPDPVKQDKSGVGLNTGGGTGTPGGQPTGPGVGPGPGVRPPFGLGQPPVGSPAGPGVPGVIDPNAPRDDTVALLRKKREALTEKGQATAWALYYYLAKDRRDELQRFLGELAAQPRDLPLDADTVVNLFCRSLGVANTPEGLAKFTDAWFEYIKTVPPVGIDIPLVEVKPSATPMNPTGTPPTGVPPKGFPPKGNVRPVDD
;
A
#
# COMPACT_ATOMS: atom_id res chain seq x y z
N MET A 1 48.38 39.59 -4.71
CA MET A 1 47.67 40.90 -4.75
C MET A 1 46.96 40.96 -6.10
N ARG A 2 45.65 41.17 -6.31
CA ARG A 2 44.45 41.54 -5.57
C ARG A 2 43.25 40.92 -6.33
N ARG A 3 42.41 40.10 -5.68
CA ARG A 3 40.95 40.26 -5.50
C ARG A 3 40.22 41.10 -6.56
N PHE A 4 39.25 40.49 -7.26
CA PHE A 4 37.94 41.09 -7.49
C PHE A 4 36.85 40.00 -7.50
N LEU A 5 35.95 40.10 -6.51
CA LEU A 5 34.66 39.44 -6.40
C LEU A 5 33.69 40.09 -7.39
N PHE A 6 32.90 39.29 -8.10
CA PHE A 6 31.50 39.62 -8.36
C PHE A 6 30.65 38.36 -8.21
N ALA A 7 29.90 38.36 -7.12
CA ALA A 7 28.75 37.50 -6.91
C ALA A 7 27.62 37.99 -7.82
N ALA A 8 27.11 37.10 -8.66
CA ALA A 8 25.79 37.22 -9.28
C ALA A 8 25.17 35.82 -9.24
N VAL A 9 24.32 35.62 -8.24
CA VAL A 9 23.43 34.47 -8.11
C VAL A 9 22.27 34.71 -9.07
N PRO A 10 22.04 33.89 -10.11
CA PRO A 10 20.71 33.81 -10.68
C PRO A 10 19.89 32.89 -9.79
N ALA A 11 18.79 33.42 -9.26
CA ALA A 11 17.70 32.63 -8.71
C ALA A 11 17.28 31.58 -9.75
N LEU A 12 17.68 30.33 -9.52
CA LEU A 12 17.35 29.21 -10.38
C LEU A 12 15.88 28.87 -10.12
N LEU A 13 15.03 29.57 -10.88
CA LEU A 13 13.65 29.22 -11.11
C LEU A 13 13.67 27.76 -11.56
N VAL A 14 13.19 26.85 -10.71
CA VAL A 14 12.92 25.46 -11.07
C VAL A 14 11.73 25.50 -12.01
N LEU A 15 11.97 25.94 -13.24
CA LEU A 15 11.26 25.40 -14.38
C LEU A 15 11.67 23.93 -14.38
N ALA A 16 10.76 23.07 -13.94
CA ALA A 16 10.76 21.68 -14.36
C ALA A 16 10.55 21.69 -15.89
N VAL A 17 11.57 22.12 -16.62
CA VAL A 17 11.66 21.94 -18.06
C VAL A 17 11.61 20.43 -18.22
N ALA A 18 10.53 19.94 -18.83
CA ALA A 18 10.32 18.54 -19.10
C ALA A 18 11.60 17.99 -19.77
N THR A 19 12.47 17.38 -18.98
CA THR A 19 13.56 16.58 -19.51
C THR A 19 12.87 15.54 -20.37
N PRO A 20 13.29 15.34 -21.63
CA PRO A 20 12.68 14.35 -22.51
C PRO A 20 12.49 13.07 -21.71
N VAL A 21 11.28 12.53 -21.73
CA VAL A 21 10.94 11.31 -20.98
C VAL A 21 11.74 10.17 -21.60
N HIS A 22 12.97 10.03 -21.12
CA HIS A 22 13.95 9.06 -21.58
C HIS A 22 13.70 7.68 -20.99
N ALA A 23 12.87 7.62 -19.96
CA ALA A 23 12.46 6.40 -19.32
C ALA A 23 11.20 5.81 -19.96
N GLY A 24 11.16 4.49 -20.13
CA GLY A 24 9.94 3.76 -20.50
C GLY A 24 8.83 3.78 -19.43
N TYR A 25 8.94 4.62 -18.40
CA TYR A 25 7.99 4.70 -17.29
C TYR A 25 7.77 6.15 -16.86
N LEU A 26 6.55 6.46 -16.42
CA LEU A 26 6.14 7.72 -15.79
C LEU A 26 5.58 7.39 -14.41
N ILE A 27 6.04 8.09 -13.38
CA ILE A 27 5.45 8.00 -12.05
C ILE A 27 4.66 9.26 -11.76
N ILE A 28 3.40 9.07 -11.39
CA ILE A 28 2.51 10.15 -10.98
C ILE A 28 2.23 9.99 -9.50
N ARG A 29 2.51 11.04 -8.73
CA ARG A 29 2.20 11.15 -7.31
C ARG A 29 1.13 12.20 -7.12
N ILE A 30 0.00 11.83 -6.51
CA ILE A 30 -1.03 12.77 -6.07
C ILE A 30 -0.91 12.95 -4.56
N VAL A 31 -0.50 14.14 -4.14
CA VAL A 31 -0.49 14.56 -2.74
C VAL A 31 -1.91 14.85 -2.29
N LEU A 32 -2.31 14.24 -1.19
CA LEU A 32 -3.65 14.43 -0.63
C LEU A 32 -3.64 15.67 0.26
N GLU A 33 -4.62 16.55 0.04
CA GLU A 33 -4.77 17.75 0.87
C GLU A 33 -5.21 17.34 2.29
N GLY A 34 -4.71 18.10 3.28
CA GLY A 34 -4.69 17.73 4.69
C GLY A 34 -6.02 17.20 5.23
N SER A 35 -5.94 16.02 5.86
CA SER A 35 -6.80 15.70 7.00
C SER A 35 -6.00 15.94 8.28
N GLY A 36 -5.85 17.20 8.67
CA GLY A 36 -5.75 17.49 10.09
C GLY A 36 -7.07 16.97 10.70
N SER A 37 -6.99 15.90 11.49
CA SER A 37 -8.13 15.20 12.11
C SER A 37 -9.27 14.81 11.15
N VAL A 38 -9.07 13.81 10.29
CA VAL A 38 -10.21 12.93 9.94
C VAL A 38 -10.32 11.95 11.10
N GLU A 39 -11.23 12.23 12.04
CA GLU A 39 -11.81 11.19 12.89
C GLU A 39 -12.33 10.10 11.96
N GLN A 40 -11.61 8.98 11.91
CA GLN A 40 -12.05 7.83 11.14
C GLN A 40 -13.32 7.27 11.81
N PRO A 41 -14.32 6.80 11.05
CA PRO A 41 -15.55 6.22 11.58
C PRO A 41 -15.26 4.84 12.17
N GLY A 42 -14.65 4.83 13.36
CA GLY A 42 -14.42 3.67 14.21
C GLY A 42 -15.29 3.68 15.47
N GLY A 43 -16.16 4.68 15.62
CA GLY A 43 -17.26 4.60 16.58
C GLY A 43 -18.18 3.45 16.17
N THR A 44 -18.31 2.44 17.05
CA THR A 44 -19.48 1.54 17.00
C THR A 44 -20.72 2.39 16.76
N PRO A 45 -21.62 2.02 15.81
CA PRO A 45 -22.81 2.81 15.56
C PRO A 45 -23.61 2.88 16.87
N VAL A 46 -23.61 4.06 17.49
CA VAL A 46 -24.68 4.41 18.42
C VAL A 46 -25.91 4.43 17.53
N GLY A 47 -26.72 3.39 17.67
CA GLY A 47 -27.90 3.17 16.84
C GLY A 47 -28.79 4.41 16.81
N PRO A 48 -29.60 4.58 15.76
CA PRO A 48 -30.63 5.60 15.76
C PRO A 48 -31.49 5.40 17.01
N GLY A 49 -31.67 6.47 17.78
CA GLY A 49 -32.58 6.49 18.91
C GLY A 49 -33.96 5.93 18.55
N PRO A 50 -34.70 5.42 19.55
CA PRO A 50 -35.92 4.67 19.31
C PRO A 50 -36.94 5.54 18.58
N ASN A 51 -37.29 5.14 17.37
CA ASN A 51 -38.53 5.60 16.75
C ASN A 51 -39.72 5.16 17.62
N PRO A 52 -40.77 5.97 17.72
CA PRO A 52 -41.88 5.73 18.65
C PRO A 52 -42.61 4.44 18.28
N THR A 53 -42.78 3.59 19.29
CA THR A 53 -43.66 2.42 19.31
C THR A 53 -45.03 2.73 18.70
N PRO A 54 -45.49 1.97 17.69
CA PRO A 54 -46.89 1.92 17.32
C PRO A 54 -47.66 1.18 18.41
N GLY A 55 -48.69 1.82 18.96
CA GLY A 55 -49.61 1.20 19.92
C GLY A 55 -50.37 0.01 19.33
N PRO A 56 -50.92 -0.88 20.18
CA PRO A 56 -51.56 -2.10 19.73
C PRO A 56 -53.00 -1.81 19.28
N GLY A 57 -53.42 -2.32 18.13
CA GLY A 57 -54.82 -2.16 17.74
C GLY A 57 -55.27 -2.80 16.44
N VAL A 58 -55.93 -3.95 16.60
CA VAL A 58 -57.16 -4.37 15.90
C VAL A 58 -57.03 -4.98 14.48
N ARG A 59 -57.63 -6.17 14.39
CA ARG A 59 -57.82 -7.05 13.22
C ARG A 59 -58.73 -6.43 12.15
N PRO A 60 -58.64 -6.86 10.87
CA PRO A 60 -59.57 -6.40 9.84
C PRO A 60 -60.87 -7.23 9.85
N ALA A 61 -62.01 -6.53 9.80
CA ALA A 61 -63.29 -7.05 9.34
C ALA A 61 -63.75 -6.23 8.13
N PHE A 62 -64.36 -6.91 7.17
CA PHE A 62 -65.01 -6.41 5.95
C PHE A 62 -66.26 -5.52 6.24
N PRO A 63 -67.11 -5.15 5.24
CA PRO A 63 -67.03 -3.92 4.45
C PRO A 63 -68.31 -3.05 4.56
N GLY A 64 -68.24 -1.82 4.06
CA GLY A 64 -69.44 -1.05 3.66
C GLY A 64 -69.71 0.22 4.47
N GLY A 65 -70.32 1.20 3.79
CA GLY A 65 -70.99 2.33 4.43
C GLY A 65 -70.61 3.70 3.86
N GLU A 66 -71.53 4.25 3.06
CA GLU A 66 -71.59 5.64 2.60
C GLU A 66 -71.67 6.67 3.74
N GLY A 67 -71.29 7.92 3.44
CA GLY A 67 -71.76 9.12 4.15
C GLY A 67 -70.68 10.13 4.52
N GLY A 68 -70.67 11.32 3.87
CA GLY A 68 -69.87 12.49 4.29
C GLY A 68 -70.44 13.20 5.53
N PRO A 69 -70.23 14.52 5.77
CA PRO A 69 -69.29 15.45 5.14
C PRO A 69 -68.42 16.28 6.13
N GLY A 70 -67.31 16.83 5.62
CA GLY A 70 -66.80 18.16 5.90
C GLY A 70 -66.25 18.51 7.30
N PHE A 71 -64.94 18.79 7.38
CA PHE A 71 -64.42 19.87 8.25
C PHE A 71 -63.16 20.50 7.64
N ARG A 72 -63.20 21.83 7.51
CA ARG A 72 -62.07 22.71 7.19
C ARG A 72 -61.13 22.78 8.40
N GLN A 73 -59.82 22.80 8.18
CA GLN A 73 -58.87 23.40 9.12
C GLN A 73 -57.94 24.40 8.41
N PRO A 74 -57.66 25.57 9.01
CA PRO A 74 -56.87 26.64 8.43
C PRO A 74 -55.38 26.51 8.77
N GLY A 75 -54.56 27.19 7.96
CA GLY A 75 -53.11 27.21 8.07
C GLY A 75 -52.56 27.89 9.33
N GLY A 76 -51.28 27.63 9.55
CA GLY A 76 -50.46 28.30 10.56
C GLY A 76 -48.99 28.23 10.17
N THR A 77 -48.47 29.32 9.60
CA THR A 77 -47.05 29.61 9.41
C THR A 77 -46.49 30.21 10.70
N GLY A 78 -45.50 29.57 11.31
CA GLY A 78 -44.77 30.10 12.48
C GLY A 78 -43.26 30.01 12.27
N GLN A 79 -42.63 31.17 12.08
CA GLN A 79 -41.17 31.35 12.19
C GLN A 79 -40.75 31.44 13.68
N PRO A 80 -39.58 30.93 14.06
CA PRO A 80 -39.00 31.18 15.37
C PRO A 80 -38.16 32.48 15.41
N PRO A 81 -37.96 33.08 16.59
CA PRO A 81 -37.37 34.41 16.75
C PRO A 81 -35.84 34.39 16.73
N ILE A 82 -35.26 35.43 16.14
CA ILE A 82 -33.83 35.74 16.15
C ILE A 82 -33.53 36.59 17.39
N GLY A 83 -32.68 36.08 18.29
CA GLY A 83 -32.15 36.82 19.44
C GLY A 83 -30.76 37.42 19.14
N PRO A 84 -30.41 38.61 19.69
CA PRO A 84 -29.13 39.26 19.43
C PRO A 84 -28.10 38.83 20.48
N GLY A 85 -27.18 37.94 20.10
CA GLY A 85 -26.01 37.55 20.90
C GLY A 85 -24.73 37.78 20.10
N GLY A 86 -24.04 38.88 20.39
CA GLY A 86 -22.74 39.19 19.77
C GLY A 86 -21.66 38.23 20.24
N VAL A 87 -21.14 37.41 19.32
CA VAL A 87 -19.98 36.55 19.54
C VAL A 87 -18.74 37.32 19.07
N VAL A 88 -17.83 37.58 20.01
CA VAL A 88 -16.52 38.17 19.74
C VAL A 88 -15.66 37.13 19.00
N PRO A 89 -15.00 37.46 17.88
CA PRO A 89 -14.13 36.52 17.18
C PRO A 89 -12.88 36.24 18.02
N GLY A 90 -12.82 35.06 18.64
CA GLY A 90 -11.60 34.53 19.24
C GLY A 90 -10.56 34.29 18.15
N GLY A 91 -9.35 34.81 18.33
CA GLY A 91 -8.23 34.63 17.42
C GLY A 91 -7.94 33.15 17.20
N VAL A 92 -7.99 32.74 15.93
CA VAL A 92 -7.62 31.39 15.51
C VAL A 92 -6.14 31.20 15.84
N PRO A 93 -5.76 30.21 16.66
CA PRO A 93 -4.35 29.93 16.91
C PRO A 93 -3.67 29.65 15.57
N SER A 94 -2.55 30.32 15.32
CA SER A 94 -1.72 30.11 14.15
C SER A 94 -1.32 28.64 14.12
N ALA A 95 -1.92 27.87 13.22
CA ALA A 95 -1.51 26.52 12.94
C ALA A 95 -0.08 26.61 12.41
N ASN A 96 0.90 26.28 13.26
CA ASN A 96 2.25 25.98 12.80
C ASN A 96 2.11 25.07 11.59
N ALA A 97 2.74 25.43 10.48
CA ALA A 97 2.71 24.68 9.23
C ALA A 97 3.12 23.25 9.52
N ALA A 98 2.14 22.39 9.83
CA ALA A 98 2.36 21.01 10.14
C ALA A 98 3.05 20.42 8.92
N GLN A 99 4.26 19.91 9.10
CA GLN A 99 5.03 19.32 8.02
C GLN A 99 4.12 18.34 7.29
N ILE A 100 3.83 18.65 6.02
CA ILE A 100 2.99 17.81 5.18
C ILE A 100 3.70 16.46 5.12
N GLU A 101 3.10 15.44 5.75
CA GLU A 101 3.68 14.11 5.77
C GLU A 101 3.73 13.58 4.34
N GLY A 102 4.93 13.48 3.77
CA GLY A 102 5.13 13.09 2.37
C GLY A 102 4.55 11.72 2.03
N SER A 103 4.25 10.89 3.04
CA SER A 103 3.61 9.58 2.92
C SER A 103 2.14 9.64 2.49
N ARG A 104 1.45 10.78 2.68
CA ARG A 104 0.02 10.93 2.36
C ARG A 104 -0.20 11.23 0.88
N SER A 105 0.12 10.26 0.04
CA SER A 105 -0.05 10.37 -1.41
C SER A 105 -0.37 9.05 -2.06
N VAL A 106 -1.13 9.09 -3.14
CA VAL A 106 -1.30 7.95 -4.05
C VAL A 106 -0.21 8.06 -5.12
N VAL A 107 0.52 6.96 -5.35
CA VAL A 107 1.58 6.89 -6.35
C VAL A 107 1.26 5.76 -7.31
N VAL A 108 1.28 6.06 -8.60
CA VAL A 108 1.11 5.07 -9.67
C VAL A 108 2.32 5.09 -10.60
N VAL A 109 2.65 3.92 -11.14
CA VAL A 109 3.71 3.75 -12.14
C VAL A 109 3.05 3.34 -13.46
N LEU A 110 3.30 4.13 -14.51
CA LEU A 110 2.72 3.95 -15.83
C LEU A 110 3.81 3.55 -16.83
N PRO A 111 3.63 2.48 -17.61
CA PRO A 111 4.47 2.24 -18.78
C PRO A 111 4.21 3.31 -19.85
N VAL A 112 5.28 3.86 -20.43
CA VAL A 112 5.22 4.89 -21.47
C VAL A 112 6.11 4.50 -22.64
N GLU A 113 5.47 4.22 -23.78
CA GLU A 113 6.16 3.84 -25.04
C GLU A 113 6.19 4.99 -26.06
N GLU A 114 5.53 6.11 -25.77
CA GLU A 114 5.40 7.22 -26.71
C GLU A 114 6.21 8.46 -26.31
N ASP A 115 6.23 9.44 -27.21
CA ASP A 115 6.94 10.69 -27.02
C ASP A 115 6.07 11.74 -26.33
N LEU A 116 6.19 11.84 -25.01
CA LEU A 116 5.45 12.86 -24.25
C LEU A 116 5.89 14.30 -24.58
N THR A 117 6.95 14.51 -25.37
CA THR A 117 7.32 15.87 -25.83
C THR A 117 6.56 16.33 -27.08
N LYS A 118 5.71 15.49 -27.67
CA LYS A 118 4.94 15.86 -28.87
C LYS A 118 3.59 16.45 -28.47
N ALA A 119 3.35 17.68 -28.91
CA ALA A 119 2.04 18.32 -28.76
C ALA A 119 1.02 17.68 -29.72
N ALA A 120 -0.20 17.46 -29.25
CA ALA A 120 -1.31 16.95 -30.04
C ALA A 120 -2.61 17.71 -29.70
N PRO A 121 -3.63 17.75 -30.58
CA PRO A 121 -4.92 18.35 -30.23
C PRO A 121 -5.50 17.74 -28.95
N PHE A 122 -6.03 18.59 -28.07
CA PHE A 122 -6.59 18.20 -26.77
C PHE A 122 -7.66 17.09 -26.93
N TYR A 123 -8.57 17.30 -27.88
CA TYR A 123 -9.59 16.36 -28.35
C TYR A 123 -9.34 15.96 -29.82
N PRO A 124 -9.80 14.78 -30.27
CA PRO A 124 -9.61 14.30 -31.64
C PRO A 124 -10.42 15.08 -32.72
N ARG A 125 -11.17 16.12 -32.35
CA ARG A 125 -11.97 16.95 -33.28
C ARG A 125 -11.12 18.03 -33.95
N ASN A 126 -11.68 18.75 -34.93
CA ASN A 126 -10.99 19.83 -35.67
C ASN A 126 -10.20 20.75 -34.75
N ALA A 127 -8.95 21.02 -35.10
CA ALA A 127 -8.03 21.85 -34.35
C ALA A 127 -8.44 23.32 -34.43
N ASN A 128 -9.38 23.73 -33.59
CA ASN A 128 -9.58 25.14 -33.27
C ASN A 128 -8.73 25.46 -32.04
N THR A 129 -7.68 26.26 -32.19
CA THR A 129 -6.74 26.54 -31.09
C THR A 129 -7.38 27.18 -29.85
N PHE A 130 -8.56 27.81 -29.98
CA PHE A 130 -9.31 28.39 -28.86
C PHE A 130 -10.17 27.36 -28.11
N TYR A 131 -10.76 26.40 -28.82
CA TYR A 131 -11.70 25.42 -28.24
C TYR A 131 -11.14 23.99 -28.22
N ASN A 132 -9.93 23.80 -28.71
CA ASN A 132 -9.22 22.54 -28.82
C ASN A 132 -7.71 22.82 -29.02
N PRO A 133 -7.03 23.37 -28.00
CA PRO A 133 -5.63 23.74 -28.11
C PRO A 133 -4.75 22.51 -28.36
N LEU A 134 -3.53 22.75 -28.84
CA LEU A 134 -2.49 21.74 -28.77
C LEU A 134 -2.09 21.56 -27.30
N TRP A 135 -2.03 20.31 -26.85
CA TRP A 135 -1.70 19.94 -25.49
C TRP A 135 -0.45 19.07 -25.45
N GLN A 136 0.37 19.28 -24.43
CA GLN A 136 1.55 18.49 -24.15
C GLN A 136 1.76 18.45 -22.63
N PRO A 137 1.87 17.26 -22.01
CA PRO A 137 1.92 15.94 -22.62
C PRO A 137 0.55 15.26 -22.76
N LYS A 138 0.42 14.37 -23.75
CA LYS A 138 -0.74 13.50 -23.94
C LYS A 138 -0.29 12.05 -23.86
N LEU A 139 -1.02 11.23 -23.09
CA LEU A 139 -0.75 9.82 -22.87
C LEU A 139 -1.77 8.93 -23.59
N HIS A 140 -1.31 7.97 -24.38
CA HIS A 140 -2.04 6.83 -24.93
C HIS A 140 -1.44 5.58 -24.31
N THR A 141 -2.25 4.87 -23.52
CA THR A 141 -1.83 3.60 -22.92
C THR A 141 -2.96 2.58 -23.00
N THR A 142 -2.63 1.31 -22.80
CA THR A 142 -3.62 0.24 -22.72
C THR A 142 -3.47 -0.44 -21.38
N LEU A 143 -4.53 -0.41 -20.57
CA LEU A 143 -4.58 -1.07 -19.26
C LEU A 143 -5.55 -2.26 -19.36
N HIS A 144 -5.02 -3.49 -19.38
CA HIS A 144 -5.82 -4.72 -19.50
C HIS A 144 -6.83 -4.71 -20.67
N GLY A 145 -6.40 -4.20 -21.83
CA GLY A 145 -7.22 -4.09 -23.04
C GLY A 145 -8.07 -2.81 -23.13
N GLU A 146 -8.20 -2.06 -22.03
CA GLU A 146 -8.85 -0.75 -22.01
C GLU A 146 -7.90 0.30 -22.60
N LYS A 147 -8.29 0.91 -23.71
CA LYS A 147 -7.54 2.02 -24.31
C LYS A 147 -7.81 3.29 -23.51
N ILE A 148 -6.75 3.86 -22.94
CA ILE A 148 -6.80 5.09 -22.17
C ILE A 148 -6.11 6.20 -22.95
N VAL A 149 -6.76 7.34 -23.03
CA VAL A 149 -6.27 8.59 -23.63
C VAL A 149 -6.43 9.70 -22.60
N THR A 150 -5.33 10.26 -22.15
CA THR A 150 -5.30 11.25 -21.07
C THR A 150 -4.43 12.44 -21.45
N ASN A 151 -4.99 13.65 -21.39
CA ASN A 151 -4.19 14.87 -21.39
C ASN A 151 -3.59 15.01 -19.98
N LEU A 152 -2.27 14.84 -19.88
CA LEU A 152 -1.58 14.80 -18.61
C LEU A 152 -1.42 16.23 -18.06
N PHE A 153 -1.57 16.38 -16.74
CA PHE A 153 -1.36 17.61 -16.00
C PHE A 153 -0.41 17.40 -14.80
N THR A 154 0.42 18.40 -14.50
CA THR A 154 1.27 18.42 -13.29
C THR A 154 1.24 19.81 -12.68
N ASP A 155 1.33 19.86 -11.35
CA ASP A 155 1.63 21.07 -10.59
C ASP A 155 2.62 20.74 -9.46
N SER A 156 3.20 21.77 -8.85
CA SER A 156 4.18 21.58 -7.78
C SER A 156 3.56 21.20 -6.43
N THR A 157 2.24 21.16 -6.32
CA THR A 157 1.52 21.09 -5.03
C THR A 157 0.77 19.78 -4.83
N MET A 158 0.01 19.34 -5.82
CA MET A 158 -0.88 18.19 -5.78
C MET A 158 -0.40 17.08 -6.72
N ILE A 159 -0.13 17.35 -8.00
CA ILE A 159 0.14 16.33 -9.01
C ILE A 159 1.59 16.43 -9.48
N GLN A 160 2.45 15.57 -8.94
CA GLN A 160 3.88 15.56 -9.25
C GLN A 160 4.24 14.42 -10.21
N TRP A 161 5.18 14.67 -11.13
CA TRP A 161 5.73 13.66 -12.04
C TRP A 161 7.20 13.36 -11.76
N TYR A 162 7.55 12.10 -11.98
CA TYR A 162 8.93 11.64 -11.96
C TYR A 162 9.20 10.84 -13.25
N THR A 163 10.16 11.31 -14.04
CA THR A 163 10.48 10.76 -15.38
C THR A 163 11.95 10.34 -15.52
N THR A 164 12.79 10.67 -14.54
CA THR A 164 14.22 10.36 -14.57
C THR A 164 14.49 9.10 -13.76
N PHE A 165 14.77 8.00 -14.46
CA PHE A 165 15.09 6.72 -13.86
C PHE A 165 16.44 6.23 -14.38
N LYS A 166 17.34 5.82 -13.49
CA LYS A 166 18.67 5.31 -13.89
C LYS A 166 18.62 3.92 -14.51
N GLU A 167 17.57 3.14 -14.23
CA GLU A 167 17.52 1.68 -14.48
C GLU A 167 16.51 1.27 -15.57
N THR A 168 16.19 2.14 -16.53
CA THR A 168 15.25 1.78 -17.60
C THR A 168 15.91 1.10 -18.80
N PRO A 169 15.23 0.16 -19.50
CA PRO A 169 15.74 -0.59 -20.66
C PRO A 169 16.19 0.25 -21.87
N GLY A 170 16.01 1.57 -21.82
CA GLY A 170 16.39 2.52 -22.86
C GLY A 170 15.27 3.51 -23.16
N LEU A 171 15.51 4.37 -24.15
CA LEU A 171 14.55 5.37 -24.61
C LEU A 171 13.23 4.72 -25.05
N ARG A 172 12.15 5.01 -24.33
CA ARG A 172 10.77 4.52 -24.63
C ARG A 172 10.63 3.00 -24.65
N LYS A 173 11.52 2.28 -23.96
CA LYS A 173 11.41 0.82 -23.81
C LYS A 173 10.99 0.48 -22.39
N THR A 174 9.86 -0.21 -22.27
CA THR A 174 9.44 -0.84 -21.02
C THR A 174 10.12 -2.19 -20.87
N HIS A 175 10.12 -2.76 -19.66
CA HIS A 175 10.58 -4.13 -19.44
C HIS A 175 9.78 -5.14 -20.28
N ALA A 176 8.47 -4.92 -20.46
CA ALA A 176 7.64 -5.79 -21.30
C ALA A 176 8.02 -5.71 -22.78
N THR A 177 8.33 -4.52 -23.30
CA THR A 177 8.74 -4.32 -24.70
C THR A 177 10.09 -4.99 -24.96
N ASP A 178 11.09 -4.77 -24.10
CA ASP A 178 12.42 -5.39 -24.24
C ASP A 178 12.34 -6.92 -24.14
N LEU A 179 11.55 -7.44 -23.20
CA LEU A 179 11.31 -8.86 -23.03
C LEU A 179 10.73 -9.50 -24.30
N ARG A 180 9.71 -8.89 -24.92
CA ARG A 180 9.12 -9.38 -26.18
C ARG A 180 10.10 -9.32 -27.34
N GLU A 181 10.91 -8.27 -27.43
CA GLU A 181 11.97 -8.18 -28.45
C GLU A 181 13.01 -9.31 -28.28
N ARG A 182 13.43 -9.58 -27.05
CA ARG A 182 14.37 -10.67 -26.74
C ARG A 182 13.78 -12.04 -27.06
N HIS A 183 12.52 -12.27 -26.72
CA HIS A 183 11.81 -13.49 -27.13
C HIS A 183 11.75 -13.64 -28.65
N ALA A 184 11.41 -12.56 -29.37
CA ALA A 184 11.41 -12.58 -30.84
C ALA A 184 12.80 -12.88 -31.42
N ARG A 185 13.89 -12.38 -30.81
CA ARG A 185 15.27 -12.72 -31.21
C ARG A 185 15.57 -14.20 -30.98
N TRP A 186 15.22 -14.75 -29.83
CA TRP A 186 15.39 -16.16 -29.50
C TRP A 186 14.58 -17.07 -30.45
N ALA A 187 13.34 -16.71 -30.76
CA ALA A 187 12.49 -17.41 -31.71
C ALA A 187 13.10 -17.41 -33.13
N LYS A 188 13.61 -16.26 -33.61
CA LYS A 188 14.30 -16.14 -34.90
C LYS A 188 15.61 -16.93 -34.97
N ALA A 189 16.30 -17.11 -33.84
CA ALA A 189 17.50 -17.93 -33.73
C ALA A 189 17.20 -19.46 -33.70
N GLY A 190 15.96 -19.86 -33.95
CA GLY A 190 15.55 -21.27 -34.03
C GLY A 190 15.27 -21.93 -32.68
N LYS A 191 15.12 -21.16 -31.60
CA LYS A 191 14.80 -21.66 -30.24
C LYS A 191 15.79 -22.73 -29.74
N THR A 192 17.07 -22.63 -30.14
CA THR A 192 18.11 -23.64 -29.87
C THR A 192 18.78 -23.47 -28.50
N ASP A 193 18.88 -22.24 -28.00
CA ASP A 193 19.39 -21.97 -26.64
C ASP A 193 18.25 -22.07 -25.62
N TYR A 194 18.12 -23.25 -25.01
CA TYR A 194 17.05 -23.52 -24.05
C TYR A 194 17.18 -22.74 -22.73
N LYS A 195 18.41 -22.37 -22.33
CA LYS A 195 18.61 -21.60 -21.10
C LYS A 195 18.08 -20.18 -21.27
N VAL A 196 18.27 -19.59 -22.46
CA VAL A 196 17.66 -18.30 -22.81
C VAL A 196 16.14 -18.39 -22.79
N GLY A 197 15.55 -19.45 -23.34
CA GLY A 197 14.11 -19.68 -23.28
C GLY A 197 13.58 -19.72 -21.84
N LEU A 198 14.24 -20.48 -20.96
CA LEU A 198 13.83 -20.58 -19.56
C LEU A 198 14.02 -19.25 -18.82
N ALA A 199 15.12 -18.54 -19.09
CA ALA A 199 15.37 -17.21 -18.52
C ALA A 199 14.28 -16.20 -18.92
N LEU A 200 13.79 -16.24 -20.17
CA LEU A 200 12.69 -15.40 -20.62
C LEU A 200 11.38 -15.69 -19.86
N VAL A 201 11.08 -16.96 -19.56
CA VAL A 201 9.92 -17.34 -18.73
C VAL A 201 10.06 -16.76 -17.32
N VAL A 202 11.22 -16.96 -16.68
CA VAL A 202 11.48 -16.45 -15.32
C VAL A 202 11.39 -14.93 -15.27
N GLU A 203 11.94 -14.25 -16.27
CA GLU A 203 11.93 -12.79 -16.35
C GLU A 203 10.53 -12.23 -16.63
N ALA A 204 9.75 -12.88 -17.51
CA ALA A 204 8.35 -12.53 -17.72
C ALA A 204 7.52 -12.60 -16.43
N LEU A 205 7.73 -13.66 -15.63
CA LEU A 205 7.11 -13.77 -14.31
C LEU A 205 7.60 -12.67 -13.37
N SER A 206 8.89 -12.34 -13.40
CA SER A 206 9.50 -11.29 -12.57
C SER A 206 8.93 -9.89 -12.83
N PHE A 207 8.41 -9.67 -14.04
CA PHE A 207 7.73 -8.44 -14.47
C PHE A 207 6.20 -8.48 -14.36
N GLY A 208 5.64 -9.59 -13.85
CA GLY A 208 4.20 -9.77 -13.71
C GLY A 208 3.48 -10.02 -15.05
N ALA A 209 4.20 -10.35 -16.11
CA ALA A 209 3.67 -10.61 -17.45
C ALA A 209 3.31 -12.10 -17.61
N ALA A 210 2.31 -12.56 -16.86
CA ALA A 210 1.93 -13.98 -16.79
C ALA A 210 1.54 -14.58 -18.16
N GLY A 211 0.84 -13.79 -19.00
CA GLY A 211 0.50 -14.20 -20.37
C GLY A 211 1.73 -14.42 -21.25
N ASP A 212 2.67 -13.46 -21.25
CA ASP A 212 3.94 -13.58 -21.99
C ASP A 212 4.75 -14.78 -21.47
N ALA A 213 4.80 -14.99 -20.14
CA ALA A 213 5.47 -16.13 -19.52
C ALA A 213 4.89 -17.48 -19.99
N GLN A 214 3.56 -17.60 -20.10
CA GLN A 214 2.90 -18.80 -20.61
C GLN A 214 3.23 -19.05 -22.08
N THR A 215 3.22 -18.01 -22.91
CA THR A 215 3.61 -18.11 -24.33
C THR A 215 5.05 -18.61 -24.47
N TYR A 216 5.98 -18.06 -23.68
CA TYR A 216 7.39 -18.46 -23.76
C TYR A 216 7.61 -19.88 -23.21
N ALA A 217 6.83 -20.27 -22.21
CA ALA A 217 6.83 -21.62 -21.66
C ALA A 217 6.35 -22.66 -22.68
N ASP A 218 5.27 -22.35 -23.41
CA ASP A 218 4.76 -23.17 -24.51
C ASP A 218 5.82 -23.34 -25.62
N ASP A 219 6.42 -22.23 -26.03
CA ASP A 219 7.46 -22.22 -27.05
C ASP A 219 8.70 -23.02 -26.65
N LEU A 220 9.11 -22.93 -25.37
CA LEU A 220 10.22 -23.70 -24.83
C LEU A 220 9.89 -25.20 -24.76
N LEU A 221 8.68 -25.56 -24.30
CA LEU A 221 8.24 -26.96 -24.24
C LEU A 221 8.25 -27.61 -25.64
N THR A 222 7.71 -26.92 -26.65
CA THR A 222 7.78 -27.39 -28.04
C THR A 222 9.21 -27.50 -28.55
N ALA A 223 10.11 -26.58 -28.17
CA ALA A 223 11.50 -26.59 -28.62
C ALA A 223 12.34 -27.77 -28.08
N VAL A 224 11.95 -28.32 -26.93
CA VAL A 224 12.60 -29.48 -26.27
C VAL A 224 11.88 -30.82 -26.55
N GLU A 225 10.68 -30.80 -27.09
CA GLU A 225 9.91 -32.00 -27.39
C GLU A 225 10.69 -32.96 -28.32
N GLY A 226 10.77 -34.23 -27.95
CA GLY A 226 11.50 -35.26 -28.69
C GLY A 226 13.03 -35.19 -28.58
N LYS A 227 13.61 -34.19 -27.90
CA LYS A 227 15.06 -34.04 -27.76
C LYS A 227 15.53 -34.52 -26.39
N LYS A 228 16.42 -35.51 -26.39
CA LYS A 228 17.05 -36.04 -25.16
C LYS A 228 18.46 -35.49 -24.96
N ASP A 229 19.23 -35.35 -26.04
CA ASP A 229 20.60 -34.89 -25.98
C ASP A 229 20.68 -33.35 -26.01
N GLY A 230 21.55 -32.79 -25.16
CA GLY A 230 21.83 -31.35 -25.13
C GLY A 230 20.82 -30.48 -24.38
N VAL A 231 19.78 -31.06 -23.76
CA VAL A 231 18.85 -30.32 -22.90
C VAL A 231 19.45 -30.15 -21.50
N PRO A 232 19.66 -28.92 -21.00
CA PRO A 232 20.17 -28.70 -19.65
C PRO A 232 19.25 -29.30 -18.57
N PRO A 233 19.78 -29.87 -17.47
CA PRO A 233 18.97 -30.50 -16.42
C PRO A 233 17.84 -29.61 -15.87
N GLU A 234 18.12 -28.32 -15.68
CA GLU A 234 17.14 -27.32 -15.21
C GLU A 234 15.99 -27.11 -16.21
N VAL A 235 16.28 -27.14 -17.51
CA VAL A 235 15.27 -27.03 -18.57
C VAL A 235 14.47 -28.32 -18.66
N ALA A 236 15.11 -29.48 -18.55
CA ALA A 236 14.42 -30.77 -18.55
C ALA A 236 13.46 -30.89 -17.36
N ALA A 237 13.88 -30.46 -16.17
CA ALA A 237 13.04 -30.39 -14.98
C ALA A 237 11.85 -29.45 -15.17
N PHE A 238 12.09 -28.25 -15.73
CA PHE A 238 11.02 -27.32 -16.09
C PHE A 238 10.03 -27.92 -17.10
N ALA A 239 10.53 -28.48 -18.20
CA ALA A 239 9.69 -29.01 -19.27
C ALA A 239 8.80 -30.15 -18.78
N ARG A 240 9.33 -31.06 -17.95
CA ARG A 240 8.55 -32.12 -17.30
C ARG A 240 7.45 -31.52 -16.42
N ALA A 241 7.82 -30.56 -15.57
CA ALA A 241 6.88 -29.94 -14.64
C ALA A 241 5.78 -29.13 -15.35
N TYR A 242 6.15 -28.36 -16.37
CA TYR A 242 5.23 -27.57 -17.15
C TYR A 242 4.30 -28.44 -18.00
N ALA A 243 4.82 -29.50 -18.64
CA ALA A 243 4.00 -30.43 -19.40
C ALA A 243 2.90 -31.09 -18.56
N ALA A 244 3.16 -31.36 -17.28
CA ALA A 244 2.18 -31.91 -16.36
C ALA A 244 1.02 -30.94 -16.04
N VAL A 245 1.30 -29.63 -15.97
CA VAL A 245 0.30 -28.61 -15.59
C VAL A 245 -0.34 -27.89 -16.78
N GLN A 246 0.33 -27.86 -17.95
CA GLN A 246 -0.11 -27.12 -19.14
C GLN A 246 -1.53 -27.49 -19.59
N PRO A 247 -1.96 -28.78 -19.62
CA PRO A 247 -3.32 -29.12 -20.00
C PRO A 247 -4.35 -28.50 -19.07
N GLY A 248 -4.11 -28.54 -17.76
CA GLY A 248 -4.97 -27.93 -16.75
C GLY A 248 -5.07 -26.42 -16.93
N LEU A 249 -3.93 -25.74 -17.15
CA LEU A 249 -3.87 -24.29 -17.39
C LEU A 249 -4.62 -23.85 -18.66
N LYS A 250 -4.78 -24.73 -19.65
CA LYS A 250 -5.45 -24.42 -20.93
C LYS A 250 -6.92 -24.84 -20.97
N ALA A 251 -7.26 -25.99 -20.40
CA ALA A 251 -8.59 -26.59 -20.49
C ALA A 251 -9.59 -26.05 -19.46
N GLY A 252 -9.11 -25.44 -18.37
CA GLY A 252 -9.95 -25.08 -17.22
C GLY A 252 -10.27 -26.27 -16.33
N ALA A 253 -10.98 -26.01 -15.25
CA ALA A 253 -11.43 -27.00 -14.29
C ALA A 253 -12.53 -27.91 -14.89
N THR A 254 -12.46 -29.20 -14.57
CA THR A 254 -13.34 -30.24 -15.15
C THR A 254 -14.58 -30.51 -14.31
N LYS A 255 -14.54 -30.21 -13.02
CA LYS A 255 -15.66 -30.36 -12.07
C LYS A 255 -16.43 -29.05 -11.92
N ARG A 256 -17.66 -29.16 -11.43
CA ARG A 256 -18.46 -27.98 -11.06
C ARG A 256 -17.96 -27.39 -9.74
N ALA A 257 -17.96 -26.06 -9.64
CA ALA A 257 -17.73 -25.36 -8.39
C ALA A 257 -18.95 -25.50 -7.46
N ALA A 258 -18.74 -25.32 -6.15
CA ALA A 258 -19.83 -25.20 -5.17
C ALA A 258 -20.52 -23.82 -5.23
N SER A 259 -20.58 -23.20 -6.40
CA SER A 259 -21.02 -21.82 -6.58
C SER A 259 -22.52 -21.63 -6.33
N GLU A 260 -23.35 -22.61 -6.64
CA GLU A 260 -24.81 -22.56 -6.39
C GLU A 260 -25.12 -22.50 -4.89
N PHE A 261 -24.44 -23.34 -4.09
CA PHE A 261 -24.57 -23.33 -2.63
C PHE A 261 -24.18 -21.97 -2.06
N TRP A 262 -23.03 -21.42 -2.47
CA TRP A 262 -22.54 -20.15 -1.95
C TRP A 262 -23.31 -18.94 -2.49
N GLN A 263 -23.81 -19.00 -3.73
CA GLN A 263 -24.71 -17.99 -4.26
C GLN A 263 -25.96 -17.89 -3.38
N SER A 264 -26.57 -19.03 -3.04
CA SER A 264 -27.74 -19.05 -2.16
C SER A 264 -27.39 -18.61 -0.74
N LYS A 265 -26.27 -19.08 -0.18
CA LYS A 265 -25.87 -18.79 1.21
C LYS A 265 -25.51 -17.31 1.42
N LEU A 266 -24.91 -16.65 0.43
CA LEU A 266 -24.50 -15.24 0.49
C LEU A 266 -25.50 -14.30 -0.19
N GLU A 267 -26.58 -14.84 -0.76
CA GLU A 267 -27.57 -14.08 -1.53
C GLU A 267 -26.93 -13.26 -2.67
N ALA A 268 -25.94 -13.87 -3.35
CA ALA A 268 -25.25 -13.22 -4.46
C ALA A 268 -26.16 -13.13 -5.70
N GLY A 269 -26.15 -11.99 -6.37
CA GLY A 269 -27.03 -11.71 -7.51
C GLY A 269 -26.74 -12.58 -8.72
N THR A 270 -25.46 -12.78 -9.05
CA THR A 270 -25.03 -13.51 -10.24
C THR A 270 -23.79 -14.38 -9.96
N VAL A 271 -23.67 -15.46 -10.72
CA VAL A 271 -22.46 -16.30 -10.77
C VAL A 271 -21.91 -16.24 -12.19
N THR A 272 -20.67 -15.75 -12.32
CA THR A 272 -19.98 -15.71 -13.60
C THR A 272 -18.88 -16.78 -13.62
N PRO A 273 -19.01 -17.82 -14.47
CA PRO A 273 -17.99 -18.85 -14.59
C PRO A 273 -16.75 -18.35 -15.35
N SER A 274 -15.59 -18.90 -14.99
CA SER A 274 -14.28 -18.75 -15.62
C SER A 274 -13.64 -20.13 -15.76
N PRO A 275 -12.61 -20.34 -16.61
CA PRO A 275 -11.90 -21.61 -16.67
C PRO A 275 -11.47 -22.15 -15.30
N HIS A 276 -10.92 -21.32 -14.41
CA HIS A 276 -10.42 -21.77 -13.10
C HIS A 276 -11.14 -21.17 -11.90
N PHE A 277 -12.13 -20.30 -12.11
CA PHE A 277 -12.83 -19.58 -11.04
C PHE A 277 -14.34 -19.54 -11.27
N ALA A 278 -15.10 -19.36 -10.19
CA ALA A 278 -16.51 -18.98 -10.23
C ALA A 278 -16.70 -17.72 -9.37
N ILE A 279 -17.10 -16.62 -10.01
CA ILE A 279 -17.19 -15.30 -9.39
C ILE A 279 -18.65 -15.03 -9.01
N LEU A 280 -18.90 -14.93 -7.71
CA LEU A 280 -20.16 -14.49 -7.11
C LEU A 280 -20.17 -12.95 -7.07
N SER A 281 -21.13 -12.31 -7.70
CA SER A 281 -21.26 -10.85 -7.73
C SER A 281 -22.67 -10.40 -7.39
N TRP A 282 -22.80 -9.23 -6.78
CA TRP A 282 -24.11 -8.67 -6.42
C TRP A 282 -24.61 -7.63 -7.42
N ASP A 283 -23.80 -6.61 -7.71
CA ASP A 283 -24.13 -5.53 -8.67
C ASP A 283 -22.90 -5.09 -9.50
N ALA A 284 -21.82 -5.89 -9.47
CA ALA A 284 -20.65 -5.63 -10.27
C ALA A 284 -21.01 -5.65 -11.77
N THR A 285 -20.54 -4.64 -12.49
CA THR A 285 -20.72 -4.58 -13.95
C THR A 285 -20.00 -5.74 -14.63
N GLU A 286 -20.46 -6.16 -15.82
CA GLU A 286 -19.79 -7.20 -16.61
C GLU A 286 -18.33 -6.83 -16.91
N GLU A 287 -18.05 -5.54 -17.18
CA GLU A 287 -16.70 -5.03 -17.38
C GLU A 287 -15.81 -5.27 -16.15
N GLU A 288 -16.33 -5.00 -14.94
CA GLU A 288 -15.58 -5.23 -13.70
C GLU A 288 -15.35 -6.72 -13.43
N VAL A 289 -16.38 -7.56 -13.61
CA VAL A 289 -16.24 -9.02 -13.46
C VAL A 289 -15.22 -9.58 -14.46
N PHE A 290 -15.26 -9.13 -15.70
CA PHE A 290 -14.29 -9.53 -16.74
C PHE A 290 -12.86 -9.13 -16.36
N ARG A 291 -12.66 -7.92 -15.84
CA ARG A 291 -11.34 -7.46 -15.37
C ARG A 291 -10.81 -8.29 -14.22
N ARG A 292 -11.61 -8.49 -13.16
CA ARG A 292 -11.22 -9.31 -12.00
C ARG A 292 -10.90 -10.74 -12.41
N ARG A 293 -11.69 -11.29 -13.34
CA ARG A 293 -11.42 -12.60 -13.95
C ARG A 293 -10.05 -12.64 -14.62
N ALA A 294 -9.71 -11.66 -15.46
CA ALA A 294 -8.41 -11.62 -16.13
C ALA A 294 -7.24 -11.61 -15.13
N LEU A 295 -7.34 -10.79 -14.08
CA LEU A 295 -6.31 -10.74 -13.03
C LEU A 295 -6.18 -12.04 -12.23
N LEU A 296 -7.30 -12.70 -11.91
CA LEU A 296 -7.31 -14.00 -11.25
C LEU A 296 -6.64 -15.08 -12.10
N GLU A 297 -6.95 -15.12 -13.40
CA GLU A 297 -6.35 -16.06 -14.35
C GLU A 297 -4.85 -15.79 -14.56
N ASP A 298 -4.43 -14.52 -14.57
CA ASP A 298 -3.00 -14.17 -14.62
C ASP A 298 -2.26 -14.62 -13.36
N ASN A 299 -2.85 -14.44 -12.17
CA ASN A 299 -2.28 -14.93 -10.91
C ASN A 299 -2.20 -16.47 -10.90
N PHE A 300 -3.25 -17.15 -11.37
CA PHE A 300 -3.29 -18.61 -11.49
C PHE A 300 -2.14 -19.12 -12.36
N LYS A 301 -1.98 -18.58 -13.58
CA LYS A 301 -0.89 -18.94 -14.49
C LYS A 301 0.47 -18.69 -13.87
N ALA A 302 0.67 -17.51 -13.29
CA ALA A 302 1.95 -17.13 -12.70
C ALA A 302 2.35 -18.06 -11.54
N PHE A 303 1.39 -18.45 -10.69
CA PHE A 303 1.62 -19.38 -9.59
C PHE A 303 2.13 -20.73 -10.08
N PHE A 304 1.46 -21.37 -11.05
CA PHE A 304 1.88 -22.67 -11.59
C PHE A 304 3.17 -22.59 -12.40
N LEU A 305 3.33 -21.56 -13.24
CA LEU A 305 4.56 -21.36 -14.01
C LEU A 305 5.77 -21.14 -13.10
N TRP A 306 5.64 -20.33 -12.05
CA TRP A 306 6.72 -20.11 -11.09
C TRP A 306 7.19 -21.42 -10.45
N HIS A 307 6.26 -22.30 -10.07
CA HIS A 307 6.59 -23.62 -9.53
C HIS A 307 7.23 -24.51 -10.60
N ALA A 308 6.70 -24.51 -11.83
CA ALA A 308 7.27 -25.24 -12.94
C ALA A 308 8.72 -24.82 -13.24
N THR A 309 9.06 -23.51 -13.17
CA THR A 309 10.46 -23.03 -13.37
C THR A 309 11.46 -23.61 -12.37
N ARG A 310 10.99 -24.25 -11.31
CA ARG A 310 11.79 -24.96 -10.29
C ARG A 310 11.69 -26.48 -10.40
N GLY A 311 11.13 -26.98 -11.49
CA GLY A 311 10.88 -28.41 -11.71
C GLY A 311 9.82 -29.00 -10.78
N ILE A 312 8.89 -28.18 -10.28
CA ILE A 312 7.85 -28.60 -9.33
C ILE A 312 6.55 -28.88 -10.07
N GLU A 313 6.09 -30.11 -9.98
CA GLU A 313 4.79 -30.54 -10.48
C GLU A 313 3.73 -30.29 -9.40
N LEU A 314 2.90 -29.28 -9.61
CA LEU A 314 1.74 -29.04 -8.75
C LEU A 314 0.48 -29.63 -9.38
N LYS A 315 -0.41 -30.16 -8.53
CA LYS A 315 -1.73 -30.58 -8.98
C LYS A 315 -2.59 -29.35 -9.25
N VAL A 316 -3.07 -29.20 -10.49
CA VAL A 316 -4.04 -28.17 -10.85
C VAL A 316 -5.40 -28.50 -10.21
N PRO A 317 -6.07 -27.56 -9.52
CA PRO A 317 -7.42 -27.76 -9.00
C PRO A 317 -8.39 -28.22 -10.07
N ASP A 318 -9.17 -29.25 -9.78
CA ASP A 318 -10.11 -29.85 -10.72
C ASP A 318 -11.51 -29.21 -10.67
N ALA A 319 -11.78 -28.38 -9.67
CA ALA A 319 -12.97 -27.54 -9.57
C ALA A 319 -12.60 -26.05 -9.60
N PRO A 320 -13.44 -25.18 -10.19
CA PRO A 320 -13.22 -23.74 -10.16
C PRO A 320 -13.21 -23.22 -8.73
N LEU A 321 -12.27 -22.33 -8.44
CA LEU A 321 -12.11 -21.68 -7.14
C LEU A 321 -13.15 -20.57 -6.95
N LEU A 322 -13.68 -20.43 -5.74
CA LEU A 322 -14.75 -19.47 -5.46
C LEU A 322 -14.19 -18.09 -5.14
N VAL A 323 -14.79 -17.08 -5.75
CA VAL A 323 -14.48 -15.66 -5.50
C VAL A 323 -15.78 -14.90 -5.28
N ALA A 324 -15.83 -14.04 -4.27
CA ALA A 324 -16.93 -13.11 -4.02
C ALA A 324 -16.48 -11.67 -4.29
N LEU A 325 -17.30 -10.95 -5.05
CA LEU A 325 -17.14 -9.55 -5.40
C LEU A 325 -18.37 -8.77 -4.88
N PRO A 326 -18.34 -8.31 -3.62
CA PRO A 326 -19.41 -7.52 -3.02
C PRO A 326 -19.54 -6.14 -3.67
N LYS A 327 -20.64 -5.45 -3.37
CA LYS A 327 -21.03 -4.19 -4.01
C LYS A 327 -20.07 -3.03 -3.79
N GLN A 328 -19.48 -2.99 -2.59
CA GLN A 328 -18.71 -1.87 -2.06
C GLN A 328 -17.82 -2.33 -0.92
N GLY A 329 -16.85 -1.51 -0.52
CA GLY A 329 -15.87 -1.88 0.49
C GLY A 329 -16.45 -2.19 1.86
N ARG A 330 -17.52 -1.51 2.30
CA ARG A 330 -18.16 -1.78 3.60
C ARG A 330 -18.73 -3.21 3.70
N ASP A 331 -19.16 -3.78 2.59
CA ASP A 331 -19.74 -5.12 2.54
C ASP A 331 -18.64 -6.20 2.65
N VAL A 332 -17.40 -5.87 2.24
CA VAL A 332 -16.22 -6.74 2.47
C VAL A 332 -16.01 -6.96 3.97
N ASN A 333 -16.10 -5.91 4.79
CA ASN A 333 -15.94 -6.02 6.24
C ASN A 333 -17.09 -6.80 6.91
N ALA A 334 -18.30 -6.74 6.36
CA ALA A 334 -19.40 -7.57 6.81
C ALA A 334 -19.16 -9.04 6.50
N LEU A 335 -18.72 -9.35 5.28
CA LEU A 335 -18.32 -10.70 4.87
C LEU A 335 -17.11 -11.21 5.67
N ALA A 336 -16.14 -10.36 5.99
CA ALA A 336 -14.99 -10.72 6.82
C ALA A 336 -15.43 -11.26 8.19
N ARG A 337 -16.39 -10.59 8.84
CA ARG A 337 -16.97 -11.07 10.10
C ARG A 337 -17.79 -12.34 9.92
N ALA A 338 -18.52 -12.47 8.82
CA ALA A 338 -19.39 -13.63 8.56
C ALA A 338 -18.62 -14.89 8.11
N LEU A 339 -17.37 -14.73 7.66
CA LEU A 339 -16.51 -15.80 7.16
C LEU A 339 -15.25 -15.98 8.02
N ASP A 340 -15.30 -15.52 9.27
CA ASP A 340 -14.27 -15.65 10.30
C ASP A 340 -12.88 -15.15 9.87
N ALA A 341 -12.84 -14.11 9.05
CA ALA A 341 -11.60 -13.47 8.63
C ALA A 341 -11.08 -12.52 9.72
N PRO A 342 -9.77 -12.22 9.73
CA PRO A 342 -9.20 -11.26 10.67
C PRO A 342 -9.90 -9.89 10.60
N PRO A 343 -10.15 -9.23 11.74
CA PRO A 343 -10.87 -7.95 11.77
C PRO A 343 -10.13 -6.83 11.04
N ARG A 344 -8.80 -6.95 10.91
CA ARG A 344 -7.96 -6.02 10.14
C ARG A 344 -7.48 -6.72 8.88
N LEU A 345 -7.97 -6.26 7.75
CA LEU A 345 -7.54 -6.73 6.45
C LEU A 345 -6.17 -6.11 6.10
N LEU A 346 -5.27 -6.94 5.57
CA LEU A 346 -3.93 -6.52 5.15
C LEU A 346 -3.88 -6.11 3.68
N ALA A 347 -4.93 -6.42 2.92
CA ALA A 347 -5.13 -6.05 1.53
C ALA A 347 -6.60 -5.67 1.29
N ASP A 348 -6.94 -5.25 0.07
CA ASP A 348 -8.33 -4.94 -0.32
C ASP A 348 -9.15 -6.20 -0.60
N GLY A 349 -9.09 -7.15 0.32
CA GLY A 349 -9.67 -8.48 0.21
C GLY A 349 -9.11 -9.42 1.27
N PHE A 350 -9.68 -10.61 1.34
CA PHE A 350 -9.21 -11.68 2.23
C PHE A 350 -9.59 -13.04 1.66
N TYR A 351 -8.83 -14.07 2.00
CA TYR A 351 -9.21 -15.45 1.78
C TYR A 351 -9.64 -16.12 3.10
N SER A 352 -10.82 -16.74 3.11
CA SER A 352 -11.27 -17.57 4.23
C SER A 352 -10.95 -19.03 3.93
N ALA A 353 -9.91 -19.56 4.58
CA ALA A 353 -9.43 -20.92 4.36
C ALA A 353 -10.45 -21.98 4.77
N GLU A 354 -11.19 -21.75 5.86
CA GLU A 354 -12.24 -22.64 6.33
C GLU A 354 -13.39 -22.77 5.33
N HIS A 355 -13.73 -21.67 4.65
CA HIS A 355 -14.85 -21.60 3.72
C HIS A 355 -14.44 -21.80 2.25
N GLY A 356 -13.14 -21.79 1.95
CA GLY A 356 -12.61 -21.92 0.60
C GLY A 356 -12.94 -20.75 -0.34
N ILE A 357 -13.27 -19.57 0.20
CA ILE A 357 -13.76 -18.42 -0.56
C ILE A 357 -12.80 -17.23 -0.47
N LEU A 358 -12.45 -16.68 -1.63
CA LEU A 358 -11.72 -15.41 -1.75
C LEU A 358 -12.72 -14.27 -1.86
N VAL A 359 -12.60 -13.25 -1.03
CA VAL A 359 -13.42 -12.02 -1.11
C VAL A 359 -12.53 -10.87 -1.56
N LEU A 360 -12.91 -10.20 -2.64
CA LEU A 360 -12.16 -9.07 -3.21
C LEU A 360 -12.98 -7.79 -3.11
N SER A 361 -12.39 -6.70 -2.64
CA SER A 361 -13.05 -5.41 -2.65
C SER A 361 -13.12 -4.83 -4.07
N PRO A 362 -14.26 -4.21 -4.45
CA PRO A 362 -14.36 -3.47 -5.71
C PRO A 362 -13.55 -2.16 -5.67
N GLU A 363 -13.27 -1.62 -4.48
CA GLU A 363 -12.54 -0.35 -4.27
C GLU A 363 -11.39 -0.52 -3.26
N ARG A 364 -10.46 0.44 -3.21
CA ARG A 364 -9.41 0.46 -2.18
C ARG A 364 -10.00 0.60 -0.77
N LEU A 365 -9.55 -0.20 0.20
CA LEU A 365 -10.04 -0.16 1.58
C LEU A 365 -9.17 0.66 2.54
N ASP A 366 -7.96 1.01 2.13
CA ASP A 366 -7.04 1.77 2.97
C ASP A 366 -7.44 3.25 3.06
N ALA A 367 -7.00 3.90 4.15
CA ALA A 367 -7.34 5.29 4.42
C ALA A 367 -6.85 6.26 3.33
N VAL A 368 -5.67 6.01 2.73
CA VAL A 368 -5.12 6.86 1.66
C VAL A 368 -5.96 6.73 0.40
N GLY A 369 -6.30 5.50 -0.01
CA GLY A 369 -7.18 5.22 -1.14
C GLY A 369 -8.58 5.81 -0.98
N GLN A 370 -9.19 5.68 0.20
CA GLN A 370 -10.52 6.24 0.49
C GLN A 370 -10.51 7.77 0.48
N THR A 371 -9.48 8.40 1.06
CA THR A 371 -9.30 9.87 1.01
C THR A 371 -9.12 10.34 -0.42
N PHE A 372 -8.31 9.63 -1.20
CA PHE A 372 -8.09 9.95 -2.61
C PHE A 372 -9.36 9.79 -3.45
N ALA A 373 -10.13 8.72 -3.26
CA ALA A 373 -11.39 8.51 -3.97
C ALA A 373 -12.40 9.64 -3.65
N ALA A 374 -12.46 10.11 -2.40
CA ALA A 374 -13.28 11.26 -2.05
C ALA A 374 -12.81 12.54 -2.76
N GLN A 375 -11.50 12.80 -2.77
CA GLN A 375 -10.90 13.95 -3.47
C GLN A 375 -11.08 13.88 -5.00
N ALA A 376 -10.99 12.68 -5.58
CA ALA A 376 -11.22 12.43 -7.00
C ALA A 376 -12.68 12.72 -7.36
N ARG A 377 -13.64 12.22 -6.56
CA ARG A 377 -15.07 12.50 -6.73
C ARG A 377 -15.40 13.99 -6.60
N SER A 378 -14.75 14.72 -5.69
CA SER A 378 -14.93 16.19 -5.63
C SER A 378 -14.30 16.92 -6.81
N THR A 379 -13.28 16.32 -7.43
CA THR A 379 -12.64 16.85 -8.64
C THR A 379 -13.53 16.65 -9.88
N TYR A 380 -14.30 15.56 -9.93
CA TYR A 380 -15.31 15.32 -10.96
C TYR A 380 -16.51 16.27 -10.74
N ARG A 381 -16.63 17.32 -11.57
CA ARG A 381 -17.83 18.17 -11.56
C ARG A 381 -19.05 17.39 -12.06
N GLU A 382 -20.25 17.82 -11.67
CA GLU A 382 -21.50 17.20 -12.14
C GLU A 382 -21.53 17.05 -13.67
N GLY A 383 -21.95 15.87 -14.15
CA GLY A 383 -22.00 15.54 -15.58
C GLY A 383 -20.70 15.00 -16.19
N VAL A 384 -19.58 15.02 -15.45
CA VAL A 384 -18.32 14.41 -15.87
C VAL A 384 -18.20 13.00 -15.31
N ASN A 385 -18.03 12.00 -16.18
CA ASN A 385 -17.78 10.63 -15.77
C ASN A 385 -16.34 10.19 -16.07
N GLN A 386 -15.78 9.37 -15.18
CA GLN A 386 -14.40 8.87 -15.25
C GLN A 386 -14.11 8.17 -16.60
N LYS A 387 -15.01 7.30 -17.07
CA LYS A 387 -14.87 6.56 -18.34
C LYS A 387 -14.73 7.50 -19.55
N GLY A 388 -15.47 8.59 -19.58
CA GLY A 388 -15.40 9.63 -20.60
C GLY A 388 -14.05 10.35 -20.58
N LEU A 389 -13.57 10.71 -19.39
CA LEU A 389 -12.25 11.31 -19.19
C LEU A 389 -11.13 10.39 -19.69
N LEU A 390 -11.18 9.11 -19.35
CA LEU A 390 -10.21 8.10 -19.79
C LEU A 390 -10.30 7.79 -21.28
N ALA A 391 -11.44 8.02 -21.93
CA ALA A 391 -11.59 7.88 -23.38
C ALA A 391 -11.08 9.13 -24.15
N GLY A 392 -10.38 10.05 -23.49
CA GLY A 392 -9.95 11.31 -24.08
C GLY A 392 -11.11 12.24 -24.44
N ARG A 393 -12.25 12.09 -23.76
CA ARG A 393 -13.42 12.97 -23.87
C ARG A 393 -13.53 13.80 -22.59
N GLY A 394 -14.39 14.81 -22.59
CA GLY A 394 -14.61 15.65 -21.42
C GLY A 394 -15.52 16.82 -21.74
N PRO A 395 -15.71 17.74 -20.78
CA PRO A 395 -16.40 19.00 -21.00
C PRO A 395 -15.76 19.80 -22.14
N ASP A 396 -16.55 20.67 -22.78
CA ASP A 396 -16.01 21.59 -23.77
C ASP A 396 -14.91 22.46 -23.14
N VAL A 397 -13.79 22.57 -23.84
CA VAL A 397 -12.65 23.38 -23.40
C VAL A 397 -12.69 24.75 -24.05
N ASP A 398 -12.35 25.75 -23.25
CA ASP A 398 -12.19 27.14 -23.68
C ASP A 398 -10.96 27.69 -22.98
N VAL A 399 -9.95 28.10 -23.76
CA VAL A 399 -8.70 28.67 -23.23
C VAL A 399 -8.97 29.87 -22.31
N THR A 400 -10.06 30.61 -22.52
CA THR A 400 -10.46 31.75 -21.67
C THR A 400 -11.24 31.34 -20.43
N GLY A 401 -11.86 30.16 -20.44
CA GLY A 401 -12.75 29.67 -19.39
C GLY A 401 -14.14 30.35 -19.37
N GLN A 402 -14.54 31.09 -20.41
CA GLN A 402 -15.82 31.81 -20.44
C GLN A 402 -17.00 30.94 -20.88
N LYS A 403 -16.79 30.11 -21.90
CA LYS A 403 -17.82 29.24 -22.52
C LYS A 403 -17.62 27.76 -22.21
N GLY A 404 -16.50 27.41 -21.58
CA GLY A 404 -16.09 26.05 -21.28
C GLY A 404 -15.10 26.01 -20.13
N MET A 405 -14.60 24.83 -19.81
CA MET A 405 -13.57 24.68 -18.79
C MET A 405 -12.19 25.02 -19.35
N LYS A 406 -11.29 25.50 -18.51
CA LYS A 406 -9.90 25.69 -18.93
C LYS A 406 -9.29 24.33 -19.30
N PRO A 407 -8.46 24.24 -20.35
CA PRO A 407 -7.77 23.02 -20.71
C PRO A 407 -7.03 22.36 -19.53
N ASP A 408 -6.38 23.17 -18.69
CA ASP A 408 -5.68 22.74 -17.48
C ASP A 408 -6.60 22.02 -16.47
N ASP A 409 -7.81 22.55 -16.25
CA ASP A 409 -8.78 21.93 -15.33
C ASP A 409 -9.24 20.57 -15.86
N VAL A 410 -9.44 20.46 -17.17
CA VAL A 410 -9.83 19.20 -17.81
C VAL A 410 -8.68 18.20 -17.82
N ALA A 411 -7.46 18.64 -18.11
CA ALA A 411 -6.27 17.78 -18.05
C ALA A 411 -5.99 17.30 -16.61
N ARG A 412 -6.22 18.15 -15.60
CA ARG A 412 -6.19 17.77 -14.18
C ARG A 412 -7.21 16.67 -13.89
N MET A 413 -8.47 16.85 -14.28
CA MET A 413 -9.52 15.82 -14.10
C MET A 413 -9.15 14.51 -14.81
N GLN A 414 -8.66 14.56 -16.05
CA GLN A 414 -8.24 13.37 -16.79
C GLN A 414 -7.04 12.67 -16.13
N THR A 415 -6.10 13.43 -15.56
CA THR A 415 -4.95 12.87 -14.83
C THR A 415 -5.38 12.22 -13.52
N VAL A 416 -6.28 12.83 -12.76
CA VAL A 416 -6.85 12.23 -11.54
C VAL A 416 -7.63 10.96 -11.88
N ALA A 417 -8.43 10.96 -12.95
CA ALA A 417 -9.14 9.77 -13.42
C ALA A 417 -8.19 8.63 -13.83
N LEU A 418 -7.07 8.95 -14.50
CA LEU A 418 -6.02 7.99 -14.82
C LEU A 418 -5.41 7.39 -13.55
N VAL A 419 -5.06 8.23 -12.56
CA VAL A 419 -4.46 7.76 -11.31
C VAL A 419 -5.43 6.90 -10.52
N GLU A 420 -6.71 7.28 -10.43
CA GLU A 420 -7.76 6.47 -9.79
C GLU A 420 -7.90 5.09 -10.44
N ARG A 421 -8.04 5.05 -11.77
CA ARG A 421 -8.18 3.79 -12.49
C ARG A 421 -6.98 2.86 -12.28
N VAL A 422 -5.77 3.40 -12.31
CA VAL A 422 -4.53 2.62 -12.15
C VAL A 422 -4.32 2.21 -10.69
N ALA A 423 -4.64 3.08 -9.72
CA ALA A 423 -4.55 2.76 -8.30
C ALA A 423 -5.53 1.65 -7.90
N ASP A 424 -6.74 1.67 -8.44
CA ASP A 424 -7.74 0.59 -8.23
C ASP A 424 -7.26 -0.73 -8.85
N GLU A 425 -6.66 -0.68 -10.04
CA GLU A 425 -6.10 -1.87 -10.69
C GLU A 425 -4.91 -2.44 -9.90
N GLN A 426 -3.99 -1.58 -9.43
CA GLN A 426 -2.85 -2.00 -8.61
C GLN A 426 -3.32 -2.60 -7.27
N ALA A 427 -4.36 -2.02 -6.66
CA ALA A 427 -5.00 -2.57 -5.47
C ALA A 427 -5.61 -3.96 -5.72
N ALA A 428 -6.33 -4.13 -6.84
CA ALA A 428 -6.86 -5.41 -7.27
C ALA A 428 -5.76 -6.45 -7.45
N VAL A 429 -4.69 -6.09 -8.15
CA VAL A 429 -3.51 -6.94 -8.37
C VAL A 429 -2.86 -7.32 -7.05
N ALA A 430 -2.68 -6.39 -6.12
CA ALA A 430 -2.09 -6.67 -4.81
C ALA A 430 -2.94 -7.62 -3.98
N ALA A 431 -4.26 -7.39 -3.92
CA ALA A 431 -5.19 -8.27 -3.22
C ALA A 431 -5.21 -9.68 -3.83
N ILE A 432 -5.28 -9.80 -5.16
CA ILE A 432 -5.30 -11.09 -5.86
C ILE A 432 -3.97 -11.84 -5.72
N SER A 433 -2.84 -11.17 -5.93
CA SER A 433 -1.52 -11.80 -5.82
C SER A 433 -1.15 -12.21 -4.39
N ARG A 434 -1.79 -11.61 -3.38
CA ARG A 434 -1.63 -12.00 -1.98
C ARG A 434 -2.64 -13.08 -1.58
N GLU A 435 -3.92 -12.73 -1.59
CA GLU A 435 -5.00 -13.57 -1.06
C GLU A 435 -5.43 -14.66 -2.05
N GLY A 436 -5.39 -14.38 -3.35
CA GLY A 436 -5.60 -15.40 -4.38
C GLY A 436 -4.47 -16.42 -4.41
N THR A 437 -3.23 -16.01 -4.11
CA THR A 437 -2.14 -16.99 -3.91
C THR A 437 -2.32 -17.81 -2.64
N LEU A 438 -2.84 -17.21 -1.55
CA LEU A 438 -3.20 -18.00 -0.37
C LEU A 438 -4.22 -19.09 -0.72
N GLN A 439 -5.27 -18.74 -1.46
CA GLN A 439 -6.26 -19.69 -1.97
C GLN A 439 -5.59 -20.82 -2.77
N LEU A 440 -4.64 -20.49 -3.66
CA LEU A 440 -3.92 -21.48 -4.46
C LEU A 440 -3.01 -22.37 -3.63
N LEU A 441 -2.33 -21.81 -2.62
CA LEU A 441 -1.48 -22.58 -1.71
C LEU A 441 -2.30 -23.64 -0.96
N TYR A 442 -3.50 -23.32 -0.49
CA TYR A 442 -4.39 -24.30 0.12
C TYR A 442 -4.98 -25.27 -0.91
N ALA A 443 -5.46 -24.78 -2.05
CA ALA A 443 -6.07 -25.61 -3.09
C ALA A 443 -5.11 -26.64 -3.71
N THR A 444 -3.80 -26.34 -3.69
CA THR A 444 -2.73 -27.23 -4.17
C THR A 444 -2.01 -27.98 -3.05
N ASN A 445 -2.54 -27.93 -1.82
CA ASN A 445 -1.97 -28.55 -0.62
C ASN A 445 -0.50 -28.17 -0.34
N GLN A 446 -0.07 -26.98 -0.77
CA GLN A 446 1.24 -26.43 -0.41
C GLN A 446 1.21 -25.85 1.00
N LEU A 447 0.04 -25.49 1.52
CA LEU A 447 -0.20 -25.21 2.93
C LEU A 447 -1.22 -26.21 3.50
N PRO A 448 -1.01 -26.73 4.72
CA PRO A 448 -1.95 -27.65 5.35
C PRO A 448 -3.26 -26.95 5.71
N GLN A 449 -4.38 -27.53 5.29
CA GLN A 449 -5.73 -26.98 5.51
C GLN A 449 -6.27 -27.23 6.92
N PHE A 450 -5.80 -28.30 7.58
CA PHE A 450 -6.42 -28.79 8.81
C PHE A 450 -5.70 -28.36 10.09
N VAL A 451 -4.69 -27.50 10.02
CA VAL A 451 -3.93 -27.06 11.20
C VAL A 451 -3.85 -25.53 11.19
N ALA A 452 -4.02 -24.92 12.36
CA ALA A 452 -3.80 -23.50 12.53
C ALA A 452 -2.30 -23.20 12.34
N LEU A 453 -1.97 -22.63 11.19
CA LEU A 453 -0.59 -22.30 10.83
C LEU A 453 -0.08 -21.09 11.63
N PRO A 454 1.22 -21.07 11.99
CA PRO A 454 1.86 -19.85 12.47
C PRO A 454 1.67 -18.71 11.45
N GLN A 455 1.39 -17.51 11.94
CA GLN A 455 1.11 -16.35 11.11
C GLN A 455 2.31 -15.96 10.26
N TRP A 456 3.54 -16.15 10.74
CA TRP A 456 4.73 -15.89 9.93
C TRP A 456 4.82 -16.80 8.69
N VAL A 457 4.32 -18.04 8.78
CA VAL A 457 4.32 -18.97 7.63
C VAL A 457 3.32 -18.49 6.59
N THR A 458 2.08 -18.21 6.99
CA THR A 458 1.04 -17.76 6.07
C THR A 458 1.37 -16.38 5.50
N ALA A 459 1.73 -15.41 6.35
CA ALA A 459 2.14 -14.07 5.94
C ALA A 459 3.38 -14.11 5.03
N GLY A 460 4.40 -14.90 5.38
CA GLY A 460 5.62 -15.06 4.59
C GLY A 460 5.33 -15.67 3.22
N ALA A 461 4.51 -16.72 3.16
CA ALA A 461 4.15 -17.40 1.92
C ALA A 461 3.35 -16.52 0.96
N VAL A 462 2.37 -15.76 1.46
CA VAL A 462 1.59 -14.86 0.60
C VAL A 462 2.41 -13.66 0.15
N ASN A 463 3.23 -13.09 1.03
CA ASN A 463 4.09 -11.95 0.69
C ASN A 463 5.20 -12.30 -0.29
N PHE A 464 5.56 -13.57 -0.39
CA PHE A 464 6.50 -14.07 -1.38
C PHE A 464 5.98 -13.88 -2.81
N PHE A 465 4.67 -14.00 -3.03
CA PHE A 465 4.02 -13.81 -4.33
C PHE A 465 3.32 -12.46 -4.48
N ALA A 466 3.03 -11.78 -3.38
CA ALA A 466 2.33 -10.51 -3.38
C ALA A 466 3.07 -9.44 -4.19
N ARG A 467 2.32 -8.75 -5.05
CA ARG A 467 2.76 -7.59 -5.81
C ARG A 467 2.35 -6.32 -5.06
N PRO A 468 3.29 -5.56 -4.47
CA PRO A 468 2.91 -4.38 -3.70
C PRO A 468 2.32 -3.30 -4.59
N ARG A 469 1.20 -2.71 -4.16
CA ARG A 469 0.54 -1.59 -4.87
C ARG A 469 1.10 -0.22 -4.51
N ASP A 470 1.50 -0.02 -3.26
CA ASP A 470 1.91 1.28 -2.74
C ASP A 470 3.44 1.34 -2.64
N PRO A 471 4.06 2.54 -2.80
CA PRO A 471 5.48 2.74 -2.56
C PRO A 471 5.83 2.57 -1.08
N PHE A 472 7.12 2.39 -0.80
CA PHE A 472 7.64 2.55 0.56
C PHE A 472 8.23 3.95 0.75
N PHE A 473 7.66 4.72 1.68
CA PHE A 473 8.18 6.04 2.03
C PHE A 473 9.16 5.96 3.19
N PHE A 474 10.28 6.68 3.11
CA PHE A 474 11.25 6.78 4.20
C PHE A 474 11.97 8.12 4.18
N ALA A 475 12.38 8.59 5.36
CA ALA A 475 13.31 9.69 5.49
C ALA A 475 14.75 9.13 5.55
N ASP A 476 15.69 9.78 4.87
CA ASP A 476 17.11 9.48 5.05
C ASP A 476 17.65 10.11 6.35
N LYS A 477 18.96 9.98 6.57
CA LYS A 477 19.64 10.51 7.76
C LYS A 477 19.58 12.03 7.86
N ASP A 478 19.38 12.72 6.75
CA ASP A 478 19.28 14.18 6.67
C ASP A 478 17.81 14.65 6.78
N GLY A 479 16.87 13.72 7.02
CA GLY A 479 15.44 13.99 7.10
C GLY A 479 14.77 14.21 5.75
N LYS A 480 15.49 14.02 4.64
CA LYS A 480 14.91 14.15 3.30
C LYS A 480 14.05 12.94 2.99
N TRP A 481 12.85 13.19 2.48
CA TRP A 481 11.92 12.12 2.13
C TRP A 481 12.22 11.50 0.77
N TRP A 482 12.11 10.19 0.73
CA TRP A 482 12.25 9.34 -0.44
C TRP A 482 11.05 8.41 -0.54
N MET A 483 10.76 7.97 -1.76
CA MET A 483 9.88 6.83 -2.02
C MET A 483 10.65 5.75 -2.77
N ASN A 484 10.44 4.50 -2.41
CA ASN A 484 10.89 3.34 -3.18
C ASN A 484 9.71 2.75 -3.95
N VAL A 485 9.89 2.56 -5.26
CA VAL A 485 8.86 2.09 -6.21
C VAL A 485 9.45 1.05 -7.14
N SER A 486 8.67 0.04 -7.51
CA SER A 486 9.07 -0.88 -8.58
C SER A 486 8.35 -0.55 -9.88
N PRO A 487 9.06 -0.40 -11.02
CA PRO A 487 8.41 -0.22 -12.32
C PRO A 487 7.67 -1.47 -12.79
N SER A 488 7.99 -2.63 -12.23
CA SER A 488 7.41 -3.91 -12.65
C SER A 488 7.48 -4.94 -11.52
N PRO A 489 6.57 -4.88 -10.53
CA PRO A 489 6.47 -5.91 -9.51
C PRO A 489 5.84 -7.17 -10.12
N GLY A 490 6.55 -8.30 -10.08
CA GLY A 490 6.07 -9.60 -10.55
C GLY A 490 6.04 -10.68 -9.47
N TYR A 491 6.11 -11.94 -9.91
CA TYR A 491 5.86 -13.11 -9.07
C TYR A 491 7.15 -13.78 -8.60
N GLY A 492 7.27 -13.94 -7.28
CA GLY A 492 8.38 -14.65 -6.62
C GLY A 492 9.76 -14.04 -6.84
N VAL A 493 9.76 -12.75 -7.13
CA VAL A 493 10.86 -11.80 -6.92
C VAL A 493 10.83 -11.28 -5.48
N PRO A 494 11.91 -10.65 -4.98
CA PRO A 494 11.84 -9.96 -3.70
C PRO A 494 10.70 -8.94 -3.68
N ASN A 495 9.93 -8.93 -2.58
CA ASN A 495 8.91 -7.93 -2.36
C ASN A 495 9.60 -6.61 -1.99
N TYR A 496 9.63 -5.64 -2.92
CA TYR A 496 10.44 -4.43 -2.77
C TYR A 496 10.09 -3.60 -1.52
N VAL A 497 8.79 -3.52 -1.17
CA VAL A 497 8.32 -2.80 0.02
C VAL A 497 8.81 -3.48 1.29
N LEU A 498 8.56 -4.79 1.41
CA LEU A 498 8.95 -5.55 2.61
C LEU A 498 10.47 -5.68 2.73
N GLN A 499 11.19 -5.81 1.61
CA GLN A 499 12.65 -5.78 1.59
C GLN A 499 13.18 -4.45 2.10
N ARG A 500 12.58 -3.34 1.67
CA ARG A 500 12.99 -2.01 2.11
C ARG A 500 12.64 -1.76 3.57
N GLN A 501 11.45 -2.19 4.03
CA GLN A 501 11.06 -2.17 5.44
C GLN A 501 12.02 -2.97 6.31
N LEU A 502 12.39 -4.19 5.90
CA LEU A 502 13.36 -5.01 6.62
C LEU A 502 14.71 -4.31 6.74
N ARG A 503 15.23 -3.78 5.62
CA ARG A 503 16.49 -3.02 5.62
C ARG A 503 16.38 -1.75 6.47
N HIS A 504 15.23 -1.08 6.49
CA HIS A 504 15.02 0.10 7.33
C HIS A 504 15.03 -0.25 8.82
N HIS A 505 14.26 -1.25 9.26
CA HIS A 505 14.17 -1.65 10.66
C HIS A 505 15.44 -2.34 11.19
N TYR A 506 16.15 -3.09 10.33
CA TYR A 506 17.29 -3.91 10.72
C TYR A 506 18.58 -3.58 9.97
N ALA A 507 18.72 -2.35 9.43
CA ALA A 507 19.98 -1.86 8.85
C ALA A 507 21.20 -2.17 9.75
N PRO A 508 21.14 -1.96 11.08
CA PRO A 508 22.26 -2.28 11.96
C PRO A 508 22.59 -3.78 12.08
N LEU A 509 21.67 -4.67 11.70
CA LEU A 509 21.88 -6.12 11.69
C LEU A 509 22.28 -6.65 10.31
N ILE A 510 21.93 -5.94 9.24
CA ILE A 510 22.17 -6.36 7.84
C ILE A 510 23.48 -5.75 7.31
N ASP A 511 23.69 -4.44 7.51
CA ASP A 511 24.74 -3.68 6.83
C ASP A 511 25.98 -3.41 7.71
N ASP A 512 25.82 -3.45 9.04
CA ASP A 512 26.82 -2.95 9.99
C ASP A 512 27.88 -3.99 10.38
N ARG A 513 29.11 -3.53 10.61
CA ARG A 513 30.27 -4.32 11.09
C ARG A 513 30.52 -4.13 12.60
N ARG A 514 29.47 -3.91 13.40
CA ARG A 514 29.53 -3.86 14.87
C ARG A 514 30.06 -5.18 15.46
N ASP A 515 30.24 -5.22 16.79
CA ASP A 515 30.63 -6.44 17.49
C ASP A 515 29.71 -7.59 17.11
N ARG A 516 30.31 -8.59 16.45
CA ARG A 516 29.61 -9.75 15.90
C ARG A 516 28.80 -10.49 16.96
N LYS A 517 29.23 -10.48 18.23
CA LYS A 517 28.53 -11.19 19.31
C LYS A 517 27.20 -10.52 19.68
N GLU A 518 27.18 -9.20 19.83
CA GLU A 518 25.96 -8.46 20.17
C GLU A 518 24.95 -8.54 19.03
N GLN A 519 25.41 -8.36 17.78
CA GLN A 519 24.57 -8.54 16.60
C GLN A 519 23.99 -9.94 16.49
N GLN A 520 24.77 -10.97 16.82
CA GLN A 520 24.32 -12.36 16.77
C GLN A 520 23.19 -12.62 17.79
N ALA A 521 23.31 -12.08 19.02
CA ALA A 521 22.25 -12.17 20.01
C ALA A 521 20.96 -11.45 19.55
N GLU A 522 21.08 -10.24 18.99
CA GLU A 522 19.96 -9.49 18.40
C GLU A 522 19.30 -10.29 17.23
N ARG A 523 20.10 -10.87 16.32
CA ARG A 523 19.60 -11.69 15.20
C ARG A 523 18.85 -12.93 15.67
N VAL A 524 19.33 -13.60 16.72
CA VAL A 524 18.64 -14.75 17.34
C VAL A 524 17.31 -14.32 17.97
N ALA A 525 17.27 -13.16 18.63
CA ALA A 525 16.03 -12.61 19.17
C ALA A 525 15.01 -12.35 18.06
N VAL A 526 15.42 -11.75 16.95
CA VAL A 526 14.54 -11.53 15.78
C VAL A 526 13.98 -12.85 15.25
N LEU A 527 14.81 -13.89 15.08
CA LEU A 527 14.31 -15.21 14.65
C LEU A 527 13.26 -15.76 15.63
N LYS A 528 13.53 -15.72 16.94
CA LYS A 528 12.58 -16.19 17.95
C LYS A 528 11.28 -15.39 17.93
N ASN A 529 11.35 -14.08 17.72
CA ASN A 529 10.17 -13.22 17.60
C ASN A 529 9.34 -13.56 16.35
N VAL A 530 9.97 -13.94 15.25
CA VAL A 530 9.27 -14.43 14.04
C VAL A 530 8.63 -15.79 14.30
N LEU A 531 9.40 -16.77 14.78
CA LEU A 531 8.93 -18.15 14.97
C LEU A 531 7.80 -18.26 16.01
N SER A 532 7.81 -17.39 17.02
CA SER A 532 6.77 -17.32 18.06
C SER A 532 5.57 -16.44 17.69
N ASP A 533 5.56 -15.86 16.48
CA ASP A 533 4.60 -14.85 16.05
C ASP A 533 4.51 -13.63 16.99
N ALA A 534 5.55 -13.33 17.77
CA ALA A 534 5.53 -12.28 18.79
C ALA A 534 5.11 -10.91 18.23
N TYR A 535 5.53 -10.55 17.01
CA TYR A 535 5.10 -9.31 16.36
C TYR A 535 3.59 -9.28 16.10
N PHE A 536 3.01 -10.42 15.72
CA PHE A 536 1.58 -10.53 15.46
C PHE A 536 0.76 -10.63 16.75
N LEU A 537 1.29 -11.31 17.76
CA LEU A 537 0.68 -11.41 19.08
C LEU A 537 0.64 -10.04 19.79
N GLY A 538 1.68 -9.22 19.63
CA GLY A 538 1.73 -7.84 20.14
C GLY A 538 0.68 -6.91 19.53
N LEU A 539 0.00 -7.31 18.45
CA LEU A 539 -1.13 -6.60 17.85
C LEU A 539 -2.50 -6.99 18.44
N ARG A 540 -2.57 -8.09 19.22
CA ARG A 540 -3.84 -8.60 19.75
C ARG A 540 -4.42 -7.73 20.86
N ASP A 541 -3.59 -7.05 21.64
CA ASP A 541 -4.07 -6.14 22.68
C ASP A 541 -4.41 -4.76 22.08
N PRO A 542 -5.70 -4.35 22.09
CA PRO A 542 -6.13 -3.07 21.56
C PRO A 542 -5.76 -1.87 22.46
N LYS A 543 -5.17 -2.08 23.64
CA LYS A 543 -4.75 -1.03 24.57
C LYS A 543 -3.24 -0.87 24.61
N GLU A 544 -2.49 -1.96 24.47
CA GLU A 544 -1.03 -1.96 24.60
C GLU A 544 -0.37 -2.66 23.40
N VAL A 545 0.39 -1.89 22.61
CA VAL A 545 1.21 -2.44 21.53
C VAL A 545 2.60 -2.70 22.09
N SER A 546 2.94 -3.96 22.29
CA SER A 546 4.26 -4.38 22.75
C SER A 546 5.12 -4.83 21.57
N ASP A 547 6.17 -4.06 21.26
CA ASP A 547 7.22 -4.53 20.35
C ASP A 547 8.11 -5.53 21.12
N PRO A 548 8.23 -6.79 20.67
CA PRO A 548 9.01 -7.81 21.37
C PRO A 548 10.53 -7.66 21.19
N ASP A 549 10.99 -6.71 20.36
CA ASP A 549 12.42 -6.46 20.26
C ASP A 549 12.96 -5.80 21.52
N PRO A 550 14.20 -6.15 21.93
CA PRO A 550 14.83 -5.50 23.06
C PRO A 550 14.90 -4.00 22.78
N VAL A 551 14.21 -3.21 23.60
CA VAL A 551 14.32 -1.76 23.56
C VAL A 551 15.79 -1.45 23.79
N LYS A 552 16.48 -0.99 22.74
CA LYS A 552 17.77 -0.34 22.93
C LYS A 552 17.48 0.83 23.83
N GLN A 553 17.91 0.75 25.09
CA GLN A 553 17.90 1.91 25.95
C GLN A 553 18.70 2.95 25.20
N ASP A 554 18.02 3.93 24.60
CA ASP A 554 18.68 5.05 23.99
C ASP A 554 19.51 5.66 25.11
N LYS A 555 20.82 5.49 25.02
CA LYS A 555 21.79 6.19 25.85
C LYS A 555 21.82 7.66 25.46
N SER A 556 20.66 8.25 25.14
CA SER A 556 20.45 9.69 25.18
C SER A 556 20.57 10.08 26.64
N GLY A 557 21.82 10.28 27.06
CA GLY A 557 22.17 10.74 28.38
C GLY A 557 21.41 12.02 28.65
N VAL A 558 20.42 11.93 29.54
CA VAL A 558 20.12 13.04 30.43
C VAL A 558 21.42 13.25 31.21
N GLY A 559 22.25 14.16 30.70
CA GLY A 559 23.45 14.62 31.36
C GLY A 559 23.05 15.34 32.64
N LEU A 560 22.82 14.57 33.70
CA LEU A 560 22.81 15.09 35.05
C LEU A 560 24.22 15.58 35.34
N ASN A 561 24.38 16.89 35.20
CA ASN A 561 25.56 17.66 35.52
C ASN A 561 25.82 17.51 37.03
N THR A 562 26.47 16.42 37.41
CA THR A 562 26.97 16.21 38.77
C THR A 562 28.32 16.90 38.85
N GLY A 563 28.27 18.16 39.25
CA GLY A 563 29.44 18.96 39.57
C GLY A 563 30.34 18.22 40.55
N GLY A 564 31.63 18.20 40.23
CA GLY A 564 32.67 17.63 41.05
C GLY A 564 32.78 18.34 42.41
N GLY A 565 32.80 17.54 43.46
CA GLY A 565 33.24 17.92 44.79
C GLY A 565 34.39 17.00 45.20
N THR A 566 35.61 17.52 45.11
CA THR A 566 36.84 16.94 45.66
C THR A 566 36.76 16.78 47.18
N GLY A 567 37.13 15.62 47.73
CA GLY A 567 37.24 15.46 49.18
C GLY A 567 37.67 14.07 49.68
N THR A 568 38.99 13.83 49.67
CA THR A 568 39.81 13.03 50.61
C THR A 568 39.56 11.53 50.87
N PRO A 569 40.64 10.72 51.05
CA PRO A 569 40.57 9.27 51.28
C PRO A 569 40.68 8.92 52.77
N GLY A 570 39.95 7.89 53.21
CA GLY A 570 40.23 7.24 54.49
C GLY A 570 39.15 6.26 54.94
N GLY A 571 39.58 5.09 55.39
CA GLY A 571 38.83 4.29 56.36
C GLY A 571 38.20 3.01 55.82
N GLN A 572 38.76 1.89 56.29
CA GLN A 572 38.38 0.51 56.03
C GLN A 572 37.31 0.03 57.07
N PRO A 573 37.00 -1.27 57.25
CA PRO A 573 35.67 -1.85 57.08
C PRO A 573 34.99 -2.35 58.38
N THR A 574 33.66 -2.43 58.45
CA THR A 574 32.95 -3.40 59.32
C THR A 574 31.47 -3.54 58.96
N GLY A 575 31.08 -4.74 58.53
CA GLY A 575 30.10 -5.62 59.19
C GLY A 575 28.61 -5.23 59.37
N PRO A 576 27.72 -6.23 59.55
CA PRO A 576 26.29 -6.14 59.23
C PRO A 576 25.34 -6.12 60.47
N GLY A 577 24.10 -5.64 60.29
CA GLY A 577 23.02 -5.76 61.27
C GLY A 577 21.74 -5.05 60.78
N VAL A 578 20.73 -5.76 60.26
CA VAL A 578 19.56 -6.34 60.98
C VAL A 578 18.70 -5.29 61.69
N GLY A 579 17.41 -5.24 61.33
CA GLY A 579 16.35 -4.92 62.30
C GLY A 579 15.27 -3.93 61.83
N PRO A 580 14.00 -4.37 61.69
CA PRO A 580 12.86 -3.55 61.31
C PRO A 580 12.11 -3.00 62.53
N GLY A 581 11.32 -1.93 62.36
CA GLY A 581 10.44 -1.47 63.44
C GLY A 581 9.56 -0.27 63.05
N PRO A 582 8.23 -0.36 63.18
CA PRO A 582 7.29 0.61 62.65
C PRO A 582 6.74 1.57 63.72
N GLY A 583 6.13 2.66 63.28
CA GLY A 583 4.85 3.06 63.86
C GLY A 583 4.65 4.53 64.24
N VAL A 584 3.43 4.97 63.90
CA VAL A 584 2.52 5.75 64.76
C VAL A 584 2.66 7.29 64.74
N ARG A 585 1.64 7.92 64.12
CA ARG A 585 1.12 9.30 64.29
C ARG A 585 0.65 9.54 65.76
N PRO A 586 0.23 10.72 66.29
CA PRO A 586 -0.28 11.99 65.69
C PRO A 586 0.14 13.23 66.57
N PRO A 587 -0.67 14.28 66.91
CA PRO A 587 -1.70 15.07 66.23
C PRO A 587 -1.45 16.62 66.24
N PHE A 588 -2.32 17.35 65.53
CA PHE A 588 -2.74 18.77 65.63
C PHE A 588 -2.11 19.74 66.65
N GLY A 589 -1.82 20.97 66.19
CA GLY A 589 -1.68 22.16 67.06
C GLY A 589 -1.39 23.47 66.29
N LEU A 590 -2.29 24.44 66.43
CA LEU A 590 -2.28 25.80 65.85
C LEU A 590 -1.10 26.69 66.31
N GLY A 591 -0.67 27.61 65.45
CA GLY A 591 0.06 28.83 65.86
C GLY A 591 1.01 29.39 64.80
N GLN A 592 0.58 30.41 64.05
CA GLN A 592 1.51 31.32 63.34
C GLN A 592 2.21 32.25 64.35
N PRO A 593 3.48 32.59 64.12
CA PRO A 593 3.80 33.99 63.79
C PRO A 593 4.86 34.12 62.67
N PRO A 594 5.08 35.33 62.13
CA PRO A 594 5.58 35.55 60.78
C PRO A 594 7.10 35.53 60.75
N VAL A 595 7.69 34.81 59.79
CA VAL A 595 9.12 34.86 59.54
C VAL A 595 9.37 34.90 58.04
N GLY A 596 10.17 35.89 57.65
CA GLY A 596 10.53 36.22 56.29
C GLY A 596 11.13 35.06 55.51
N SER A 597 10.93 35.11 54.19
CA SER A 597 11.33 34.10 53.23
C SER A 597 12.84 34.07 53.03
N PRO A 598 13.53 32.94 53.28
CA PRO A 598 14.74 32.58 52.59
C PRO A 598 14.41 31.63 51.43
N ALA A 599 15.17 31.76 50.34
CA ALA A 599 15.03 31.02 49.11
C ALA A 599 14.91 29.50 49.33
N GLY A 600 13.82 28.92 48.82
CA GLY A 600 13.60 27.47 48.77
C GLY A 600 14.13 26.84 47.47
N PRO A 601 14.39 25.52 47.48
CA PRO A 601 14.96 24.78 46.37
C PRO A 601 13.99 24.66 45.19
N GLY A 602 14.54 24.69 43.97
CA GLY A 602 13.81 24.72 42.71
C GLY A 602 12.68 23.70 42.61
N VAL A 603 11.48 24.21 42.36
CA VAL A 603 10.27 23.42 42.11
C VAL A 603 10.46 22.65 40.78
N PRO A 604 10.20 21.33 40.74
CA PRO A 604 10.14 20.57 39.49
C PRO A 604 9.15 21.22 38.53
N GLY A 605 9.55 21.34 37.26
CA GLY A 605 8.89 22.14 36.24
C GLY A 605 7.37 21.97 36.19
N VAL A 606 6.68 23.11 36.16
CA VAL A 606 5.25 23.22 35.86
C VAL A 606 5.04 22.62 34.47
N ILE A 607 4.45 21.42 34.42
CA ILE A 607 3.94 20.81 33.19
C ILE A 607 2.87 21.77 32.65
N ASP A 608 3.07 22.28 31.44
CA ASP A 608 2.08 23.10 30.76
C ASP A 608 0.79 22.29 30.57
N PRO A 609 -0.33 22.61 31.25
CA PRO A 609 -1.58 21.89 31.09
C PRO A 609 -2.21 22.09 29.70
N ASN A 610 -1.66 22.99 28.88
CA ASN A 610 -2.07 23.25 27.50
C ASN A 610 -1.11 22.68 26.45
N ALA A 611 -0.05 21.96 26.84
CA ALA A 611 0.69 21.16 25.87
C ALA A 611 -0.33 20.20 25.22
N PRO A 612 -0.47 20.21 23.88
CA PRO A 612 -1.46 19.37 23.20
C PRO A 612 -1.23 17.95 23.70
N ARG A 613 -2.25 17.37 24.34
CA ARG A 613 -2.25 15.95 24.68
C ARG A 613 -2.10 15.23 23.36
N ASP A 614 -0.87 14.85 23.04
CA ASP A 614 -0.57 14.04 21.87
C ASP A 614 -1.58 12.90 21.85
N ASP A 615 -2.31 12.82 20.75
CA ASP A 615 -3.41 11.89 20.58
C ASP A 615 -2.87 10.46 20.78
N THR A 616 -3.10 9.93 21.99
CA THR A 616 -2.62 8.62 22.41
C THR A 616 -3.14 7.54 21.47
N VAL A 617 -4.31 7.75 20.85
CA VAL A 617 -4.89 6.86 19.83
C VAL A 617 -4.06 6.90 18.55
N ALA A 618 -3.66 8.07 18.08
CA ALA A 618 -2.79 8.21 16.91
C ALA A 618 -1.41 7.56 17.13
N LEU A 619 -0.81 7.76 18.31
CA LEU A 619 0.46 7.11 18.68
C LEU A 619 0.33 5.59 18.74
N LEU A 620 -0.74 5.06 19.36
CA LEU A 620 -1.01 3.63 19.39
C LEU A 620 -1.23 3.06 17.99
N ARG A 621 -1.95 3.78 17.11
CA ARG A 621 -2.13 3.39 15.71
C ARG A 621 -0.80 3.29 14.98
N LYS A 622 0.06 4.31 15.10
CA LYS A 622 1.40 4.33 14.49
C LYS A 622 2.26 3.17 15.00
N LYS A 623 2.21 2.86 16.30
CA LYS A 623 2.90 1.69 16.87
C LYS A 623 2.38 0.38 16.30
N ARG A 624 1.06 0.22 16.13
CA ARG A 624 0.48 -0.98 15.49
C ARG A 624 0.90 -1.13 14.04
N GLU A 625 0.89 -0.05 13.28
CA GLU A 625 1.34 -0.04 11.88
C GLU A 625 2.80 -0.46 11.80
N ALA A 626 3.69 0.18 12.57
CA ALA A 626 5.11 -0.20 12.62
C ALA A 626 5.32 -1.67 13.00
N LEU A 627 4.58 -2.17 14.00
CA LEU A 627 4.69 -3.58 14.43
C LEU A 627 4.14 -4.56 13.37
N THR A 628 3.06 -4.17 12.66
CA THR A 628 2.52 -4.95 11.54
C THR A 628 3.52 -5.02 10.39
N GLU A 629 4.10 -3.88 9.99
CA GLU A 629 5.12 -3.80 8.96
C GLU A 629 6.34 -4.65 9.29
N LYS A 630 6.83 -4.55 10.54
CA LYS A 630 7.94 -5.35 11.05
C LYS A 630 7.65 -6.85 10.97
N GLY A 631 6.48 -7.29 11.47
CA GLY A 631 6.05 -8.67 11.41
C GLY A 631 5.96 -9.20 9.97
N GLN A 632 5.33 -8.45 9.06
CA GLN A 632 5.24 -8.83 7.64
C GLN A 632 6.61 -8.89 6.97
N ALA A 633 7.49 -7.91 7.20
CA ALA A 633 8.81 -7.84 6.60
C ALA A 633 9.73 -8.97 7.08
N THR A 634 9.73 -9.29 8.37
CA THR A 634 10.53 -10.40 8.91
C THR A 634 9.99 -11.77 8.51
N ALA A 635 8.66 -11.94 8.47
CA ALA A 635 8.02 -13.16 8.00
C ALA A 635 8.34 -13.42 6.52
N TRP A 636 8.22 -12.39 5.68
CA TRP A 636 8.64 -12.44 4.28
C TRP A 636 10.12 -12.81 4.15
N ALA A 637 11.01 -12.16 4.90
CA ALA A 637 12.44 -12.40 4.78
C ALA A 637 12.83 -13.83 5.17
N LEU A 638 12.26 -14.39 6.23
CA LEU A 638 12.51 -15.77 6.64
C LEU A 638 11.96 -16.74 5.60
N TYR A 639 10.70 -16.57 5.20
CA TYR A 639 10.09 -17.45 4.20
C TYR A 639 10.80 -17.37 2.85
N TYR A 640 11.23 -16.18 2.41
CA TYR A 640 11.95 -15.97 1.15
C TYR A 640 13.30 -16.71 1.15
N TYR A 641 14.07 -16.65 2.24
CA TYR A 641 15.30 -17.42 2.39
C TYR A 641 15.03 -18.93 2.34
N LEU A 642 14.03 -19.40 3.09
CA LEU A 642 13.67 -20.81 3.11
C LEU A 642 13.21 -21.31 1.73
N ALA A 643 12.35 -20.56 1.03
CA ALA A 643 11.83 -20.94 -0.27
C ALA A 643 12.90 -20.95 -1.38
N LYS A 644 13.98 -20.16 -1.24
CA LYS A 644 15.03 -20.02 -2.27
C LYS A 644 16.26 -20.87 -2.00
N ASP A 645 16.69 -20.98 -0.74
CA ASP A 645 17.95 -21.66 -0.35
C ASP A 645 17.73 -22.97 0.44
N ARG A 646 16.59 -23.11 1.14
CA ARG A 646 16.28 -24.23 2.06
C ARG A 646 14.93 -24.87 1.77
N ARG A 647 14.65 -25.10 0.49
CA ARG A 647 13.30 -25.48 0.04
C ARG A 647 12.86 -26.83 0.61
N ASP A 648 13.76 -27.82 0.63
CA ASP A 648 13.44 -29.16 1.10
C ASP A 648 13.19 -29.16 2.62
N GLU A 649 13.93 -28.35 3.37
CA GLU A 649 13.70 -28.09 4.78
C GLU A 649 12.34 -27.41 5.03
N LEU A 650 11.98 -26.42 4.21
CA LEU A 650 10.68 -25.76 4.30
C LEU A 650 9.54 -26.75 4.10
N GLN A 651 9.64 -27.62 3.09
CA GLN A 651 8.64 -28.66 2.83
C GLN A 651 8.54 -29.68 3.98
N ARG A 652 9.69 -30.08 4.56
CA ARG A 652 9.70 -30.91 5.77
C ARG A 652 9.02 -30.22 6.95
N PHE A 653 9.28 -28.93 7.15
CA PHE A 653 8.63 -28.15 8.20
C PHE A 653 7.12 -28.03 8.02
N LEU A 654 6.65 -27.77 6.79
CA LEU A 654 5.22 -27.73 6.47
C LEU A 654 4.57 -29.11 6.65
N GLY A 655 5.26 -30.20 6.32
CA GLY A 655 4.79 -31.57 6.57
C GLY A 655 4.67 -31.90 8.05
N GLU A 656 5.60 -31.43 8.87
CA GLU A 656 5.60 -31.58 10.33
C GLU A 656 4.47 -30.77 10.99
N LEU A 657 4.18 -29.57 10.46
CA LEU A 657 3.00 -28.79 10.84
C LEU A 657 1.70 -29.52 10.45
N ALA A 658 1.64 -30.09 9.24
CA ALA A 658 0.48 -30.83 8.76
C ALA A 658 0.18 -32.10 9.59
N ALA A 659 1.21 -32.67 10.23
CA ALA A 659 1.09 -33.83 11.10
C ALA A 659 0.58 -33.49 12.52
N GLN A 660 0.48 -32.20 12.88
CA GLN A 660 -0.04 -31.80 14.18
C GLN A 660 -1.57 -32.03 14.26
N PRO A 661 -2.13 -32.30 15.45
CA PRO A 661 -3.57 -32.43 15.61
C PRO A 661 -4.29 -31.13 15.22
N ARG A 662 -5.42 -31.26 14.52
CA ARG A 662 -6.20 -30.13 13.98
C ARG A 662 -6.58 -29.09 15.03
N ASP A 663 -6.95 -29.55 16.22
CA ASP A 663 -7.49 -28.72 17.29
C ASP A 663 -6.41 -28.28 18.29
N LEU A 664 -5.14 -28.64 18.07
CA LEU A 664 -4.05 -28.28 18.97
C LEU A 664 -3.55 -26.86 18.64
N PRO A 665 -3.74 -25.86 19.51
CA PRO A 665 -3.08 -24.57 19.35
C PRO A 665 -1.56 -24.79 19.44
N LEU A 666 -0.83 -24.38 18.42
CA LEU A 666 0.63 -24.48 18.41
C LEU A 666 1.20 -23.33 19.25
N ASP A 667 1.78 -23.67 20.41
CA ASP A 667 2.55 -22.72 21.19
C ASP A 667 3.90 -22.41 20.52
N ALA A 668 4.52 -21.31 20.95
CA ALA A 668 5.77 -20.82 20.37
C ALA A 668 6.91 -21.84 20.47
N ASP A 669 7.04 -22.53 21.61
CA ASP A 669 8.10 -23.50 21.85
C ASP A 669 7.94 -24.73 20.95
N THR A 670 6.70 -25.18 20.73
CA THR A 670 6.36 -26.24 19.79
C THR A 670 6.76 -25.84 18.37
N VAL A 671 6.41 -24.64 17.91
CA VAL A 671 6.80 -24.17 16.57
C VAL A 671 8.31 -24.10 16.41
N VAL A 672 9.03 -23.56 17.40
CA VAL A 672 10.50 -23.51 17.40
C VAL A 672 11.12 -24.91 17.37
N ASN A 673 10.59 -25.85 18.15
CA ASN A 673 11.07 -27.23 18.18
C ASN A 673 10.84 -27.95 16.85
N LEU A 674 9.65 -27.81 16.26
CA LEU A 674 9.34 -28.33 14.92
C LEU A 674 10.30 -27.74 13.88
N PHE A 675 10.50 -26.42 13.90
CA PHE A 675 11.41 -25.73 13.01
C PHE A 675 12.84 -26.26 13.11
N CYS A 676 13.38 -26.32 14.33
CA CYS A 676 14.74 -26.82 14.59
C CYS A 676 14.90 -28.27 14.09
N ARG A 677 13.91 -29.13 14.37
CA ARG A 677 13.90 -30.53 13.92
C ARG A 677 13.90 -30.64 12.40
N SER A 678 13.00 -29.92 11.72
CA SER A 678 12.85 -30.01 10.26
C SER A 678 14.06 -29.48 9.49
N LEU A 679 14.72 -28.45 10.02
CA LEU A 679 15.89 -27.82 9.40
C LEU A 679 17.22 -28.44 9.84
N GLY A 680 17.21 -29.38 10.80
CA GLY A 680 18.45 -29.94 11.36
C GLY A 680 19.28 -28.89 12.13
N VAL A 681 18.62 -27.90 12.73
CA VAL A 681 19.24 -26.86 13.55
C VAL A 681 19.16 -27.31 15.01
N ALA A 682 20.27 -27.29 15.73
CA ALA A 682 20.24 -27.55 17.17
C ALA A 682 19.43 -26.46 17.88
N ASN A 683 18.47 -26.83 18.73
CA ASN A 683 17.72 -25.88 19.56
C ASN A 683 18.57 -25.40 20.75
N THR A 684 19.74 -24.86 20.45
CA THR A 684 20.64 -24.19 21.38
C THR A 684 20.91 -22.77 20.88
N PRO A 685 21.34 -21.84 21.75
CA PRO A 685 21.71 -20.49 21.33
C PRO A 685 22.70 -20.48 20.15
N GLU A 686 23.69 -21.37 20.15
CA GLU A 686 24.71 -21.48 19.11
C GLU A 686 24.15 -22.02 17.78
N GLY A 687 23.26 -23.01 17.84
CA GLY A 687 22.61 -23.57 16.66
C GLY A 687 21.72 -22.54 15.96
N LEU A 688 20.88 -21.85 16.73
CA LEU A 688 20.04 -20.76 16.24
C LEU A 688 20.90 -19.61 15.69
N ALA A 689 21.97 -19.23 16.39
CA ALA A 689 22.89 -18.19 15.97
C ALA A 689 23.57 -18.48 14.62
N LYS A 690 23.99 -19.73 14.40
CA LYS A 690 24.55 -20.16 13.11
C LYS A 690 23.51 -20.06 11.98
N PHE A 691 22.28 -20.46 12.26
CA PHE A 691 21.19 -20.37 11.29
C PHE A 691 20.86 -18.91 10.95
N THR A 692 20.73 -18.04 11.96
CA THR A 692 20.41 -16.63 11.74
C THR A 692 21.52 -15.88 11.01
N ASP A 693 22.78 -16.19 11.29
CA ASP A 693 23.89 -15.62 10.51
C ASP A 693 23.77 -16.00 9.03
N ALA A 694 23.52 -17.28 8.71
CA ALA A 694 23.33 -17.71 7.32
C ALA A 694 22.12 -17.03 6.66
N TRP A 695 21.01 -16.89 7.39
CA TRP A 695 19.82 -16.21 6.91
C TRP A 695 20.07 -14.72 6.60
N PHE A 696 20.66 -13.97 7.53
CA PHE A 696 20.93 -12.54 7.33
C PHE A 696 21.99 -12.30 6.25
N GLU A 697 23.04 -13.14 6.17
CA GLU A 697 24.00 -13.06 5.07
C GLU A 697 23.35 -13.35 3.72
N TYR A 698 22.44 -14.34 3.63
CA TYR A 698 21.66 -14.54 2.41
C TYR A 698 20.84 -13.30 2.05
N ILE A 699 20.07 -12.74 2.98
CA ILE A 699 19.24 -11.54 2.74
C ILE A 699 20.06 -10.35 2.26
N LYS A 700 21.28 -10.19 2.78
CA LYS A 700 22.21 -9.16 2.32
C LYS A 700 22.59 -9.31 0.85
N THR A 701 22.72 -10.55 0.35
CA THR A 701 23.01 -10.83 -1.07
C THR A 701 21.82 -10.63 -2.00
N VAL A 702 20.59 -10.60 -1.46
CA VAL A 702 19.39 -10.36 -2.26
C VAL A 702 19.43 -8.91 -2.80
N PRO A 703 19.50 -8.71 -4.12
CA PRO A 703 19.57 -7.37 -4.71
C PRO A 703 18.35 -6.55 -4.28
N PRO A 704 18.53 -5.25 -3.96
CA PRO A 704 17.38 -4.38 -3.73
C PRO A 704 16.53 -4.33 -5.00
N VAL A 705 15.23 -4.54 -4.85
CA VAL A 705 14.26 -4.33 -5.93
C VAL A 705 13.65 -2.94 -5.74
N GLY A 706 13.35 -2.27 -6.84
CA GLY A 706 12.76 -0.94 -6.85
C GLY A 706 13.79 0.18 -6.85
N ILE A 707 13.30 1.38 -7.16
CA ILE A 707 14.09 2.58 -7.39
C ILE A 707 13.75 3.58 -6.28
N ASP A 708 14.79 4.07 -5.61
CA ASP A 708 14.67 5.16 -4.65
C ASP A 708 14.56 6.49 -5.38
N ILE A 709 13.48 7.24 -5.11
CA ILE A 709 13.18 8.52 -5.74
C ILE A 709 13.08 9.58 -4.64
N PRO A 710 13.89 10.65 -4.71
CA PRO A 710 13.77 11.73 -3.75
C PRO A 710 12.46 12.47 -3.99
N LEU A 711 11.66 12.68 -2.94
CA LEU A 711 10.42 13.43 -3.07
C LEU A 711 10.72 14.91 -3.25
N VAL A 712 9.96 15.54 -4.16
CA VAL A 712 9.97 17.01 -4.30
C VAL A 712 9.15 17.59 -3.16
N GLU A 713 9.80 18.40 -2.32
CA GLU A 713 9.14 19.13 -1.24
C GLU A 713 8.08 20.07 -1.81
N VAL A 714 6.86 19.96 -1.30
CA VAL A 714 5.78 20.89 -1.61
C VAL A 714 6.12 22.21 -0.94
N LYS A 715 6.60 23.19 -1.72
CA LYS A 715 6.77 24.55 -1.21
C LYS A 715 5.38 25.09 -0.87
N PRO A 716 5.12 25.54 0.37
CA PRO A 716 3.87 26.21 0.69
C PRO A 716 3.72 27.39 -0.26
N SER A 717 2.56 27.50 -0.94
CA SER A 717 2.28 28.68 -1.74
C SER A 717 2.31 29.89 -0.79
N ALA A 718 3.28 30.79 -0.98
CA ALA A 718 3.46 31.97 -0.12
C ALA A 718 2.30 32.98 -0.24
N THR A 719 1.31 32.71 -1.11
CA THR A 719 0.14 33.57 -1.29
C THR A 719 -1.05 32.90 -0.60
N PRO A 720 -1.44 33.32 0.61
CA PRO A 720 -2.72 32.91 1.17
C PRO A 720 -3.81 33.37 0.19
N MET A 721 -4.50 32.43 -0.46
CA MET A 721 -5.72 32.74 -1.20
C MET A 721 -6.70 33.28 -0.17
N ASN A 722 -6.92 34.59 -0.17
CA ASN A 722 -7.96 35.20 0.63
C ASN A 722 -9.31 34.86 -0.05
N PRO A 723 -10.14 33.95 0.50
CA PRO A 723 -11.34 33.46 -0.20
C PRO A 723 -12.43 34.54 -0.36
N THR A 724 -12.22 35.70 0.26
CA THR A 724 -13.16 36.81 0.36
C THR A 724 -12.69 38.07 -0.38
N GLY A 725 -11.64 37.98 -1.20
CA GLY A 725 -11.17 39.09 -2.03
C GLY A 725 -12.19 39.46 -3.11
N THR A 726 -13.02 40.46 -2.83
CA THR A 726 -13.78 41.18 -3.85
C THR A 726 -12.87 41.55 -5.02
N PRO A 727 -13.31 41.36 -6.28
CA PRO A 727 -12.49 41.69 -7.43
C PRO A 727 -12.06 43.16 -7.34
N PRO A 728 -10.78 43.51 -7.55
CA PRO A 728 -10.35 44.89 -7.54
C PRO A 728 -11.03 45.60 -8.71
N THR A 729 -12.07 46.37 -8.40
CA THR A 729 -12.75 47.29 -9.30
C THR A 729 -11.88 48.54 -9.51
N GLY A 730 -10.66 48.33 -10.01
CA GLY A 730 -9.77 49.39 -10.44
C GLY A 730 -9.72 49.45 -11.95
N VAL A 731 -10.54 50.33 -12.54
CA VAL A 731 -10.43 50.69 -13.96
C VAL A 731 -9.03 51.29 -14.18
N PRO A 732 -8.16 50.70 -15.03
CA PRO A 732 -6.89 51.32 -15.34
C PRO A 732 -7.11 52.60 -16.16
N PRO A 733 -6.42 53.70 -15.85
CA PRO A 733 -6.54 54.93 -16.64
C PRO A 733 -6.01 54.68 -18.06
N LYS A 734 -6.83 55.04 -19.05
CA LYS A 734 -6.48 55.09 -20.48
C LYS A 734 -5.30 56.05 -20.69
N GLY A 735 -4.09 55.53 -20.79
CA GLY A 735 -2.94 56.22 -21.33
C GLY A 735 -2.48 55.53 -22.61
N PHE A 736 -2.74 56.15 -23.76
CA PHE A 736 -2.16 55.75 -25.04
C PHE A 736 -0.65 56.06 -25.03
N PRO A 737 0.24 55.10 -25.36
CA PRO A 737 1.60 55.44 -25.74
C PRO A 737 1.62 55.94 -27.20
N PRO A 738 2.44 56.95 -27.54
CA PRO A 738 2.56 57.46 -28.89
C PRO A 738 3.23 56.46 -29.83
N LYS A 739 2.76 56.44 -31.08
CA LYS A 739 3.33 55.67 -32.19
C LYS A 739 4.80 56.06 -32.42
N GLY A 740 5.71 55.15 -32.08
CA GLY A 740 7.10 55.20 -32.51
C GLY A 740 7.26 54.52 -33.86
N ASN A 741 7.74 55.28 -34.86
CA ASN A 741 8.13 54.78 -36.18
C ASN A 741 9.27 53.77 -36.08
N VAL A 742 9.08 52.58 -36.63
CA VAL A 742 10.16 51.62 -36.91
C VAL A 742 10.48 51.70 -38.40
N ARG A 743 11.70 52.11 -38.74
CA ARG A 743 12.30 51.93 -40.07
C ARG A 743 12.78 50.47 -40.21
N PRO A 744 12.73 49.88 -41.41
CA PRO A 744 13.36 48.59 -41.67
C PRO A 744 14.88 48.76 -41.70
N VAL A 745 15.59 47.78 -41.14
CA VAL A 745 17.04 47.62 -41.32
C VAL A 745 17.22 46.39 -42.21
N ASP A 746 17.83 46.63 -43.37
CA ASP A 746 18.48 45.61 -44.20
C ASP A 746 19.83 45.27 -43.56
N ASP A 747 20.04 43.99 -43.27
CA ASP A 747 21.26 43.16 -43.47
C ASP A 747 21.13 41.80 -42.75
#